data_AF-A0A7Y5F383-F1
#
_entry.id   AF-A0A7Y5F383-F1
#
_cell.length_a   1.000
_cell.length_b   1.000
_cell.length_c   1.000
_cell.angle_alpha   90.00
_cell.angle_beta   90.00
_cell.angle_gamma   90.00
#
_symmetry.space_group_name_H-M   'P 1'
#
loop_
_entity.id
_entity.type
_entity.pdbx_description
1 polymer ?
#
loop_
_entity_poly.entity_id
_entity_poly.type
_entity_poly.pdbx_seq_one_letter_code
_entity_poly.pdbx_strand_id
1 'polypeptide(L)'
;MKKFGFLLFAIFILSLGLSRPAQATPCLPQTSLEQAVLQAMQAQNFNLTPDYGQNNGNPIQEPPSVDVAVILFEDGCAPVFTNVLMSRDLPNGFIAPIDPQTLEVQGLQWKKDQTTLWNKGANWNNLTFQDLIPGTTGTRYPVPYPASLLKLMTGVKIIQLVDQGTLTLTENYTYFGTTKTIQQWMDEMITISSNDATFAMLKLLHDRGEIVSTVPPGEARKPCSQQTQRTETVNTTNALFASLGLDTLQMSRTRGCDGSFYNSAGSGVGWHHMTAWDTARLLWLLDTSAPAPGWLVNGQPVNATFMSHAAKDLYVNQFLGQQGFHEVLSTTALCGQTGRAEGIPADLPNRWIAPNGSVTIDGLLLSNNAFPCDSAAQVTFAHKTGLSENYGSDAGIVKSIQVGGRHYIIAFVSNLGYRYTNTCTTTNLCYTQKIPAMAYAIDQAIANADTLPTPTPTVAVTPSATPTPTATPAAGNTGQLGPSAHTSTTGGDNNGFETTPANAYLLDGLFAQDMNSGKTNSTSCTDRGKDKHLFYNFGINLLAGATVDGIEIRLDAKADSSANTPTLCIELSWNGGGSWTSIQTTPGLNTTLQSYLLGGPTNTWGRTWSASDFSNPNFRVRITSVASSTSRDFFLDWVAVRVLFHE
;
A
#
# COMPACT_ATOMS: atom_id res chain seq x y z
N MET A 1 -22.36 -44.20 75.38
CA MET A 1 -23.40 -43.64 74.49
C MET A 1 -23.03 -44.01 73.05
N LYS A 2 -24.01 -44.43 72.23
CA LYS A 2 -23.89 -45.21 70.98
C LYS A 2 -23.37 -44.39 69.77
N LYS A 3 -22.62 -45.01 68.83
CA LYS A 3 -23.13 -45.51 67.52
C LYS A 3 -22.03 -45.98 66.55
N PHE A 4 -22.37 -47.11 65.89
CA PHE A 4 -21.87 -47.77 64.68
C PHE A 4 -21.49 -46.88 63.48
N GLY A 5 -20.56 -47.37 62.65
CA GLY A 5 -20.35 -46.95 61.26
C GLY A 5 -20.33 -48.16 60.31
N PHE A 6 -21.16 -48.11 59.26
CA PHE A 6 -21.29 -49.09 58.18
C PHE A 6 -20.80 -48.46 56.86
N LEU A 7 -20.24 -49.31 55.99
CA LEU A 7 -19.64 -49.04 54.68
C LEU A 7 -20.70 -48.80 53.58
N LEU A 8 -20.46 -47.94 52.59
CA LEU A 8 -21.03 -48.11 51.23
C LEU A 8 -20.31 -47.30 50.13
N PHE A 9 -20.21 -47.93 48.95
CA PHE A 9 -19.56 -47.57 47.68
C PHE A 9 -19.97 -46.20 47.09
N ALA A 10 -19.04 -45.54 46.38
CA ALA A 10 -19.33 -44.46 45.44
C ALA A 10 -18.62 -44.68 44.09
N ILE A 11 -19.41 -44.49 43.02
CA ILE A 11 -19.12 -44.70 41.59
C ILE A 11 -18.36 -43.49 41.03
N PHE A 12 -17.28 -43.72 40.27
CA PHE A 12 -16.60 -42.68 39.49
C PHE A 12 -17.36 -42.42 38.18
N ILE A 13 -17.86 -41.19 37.99
CA ILE A 13 -18.37 -40.71 36.70
C ILE A 13 -17.24 -39.95 36.01
N LEU A 14 -16.86 -40.41 34.81
CA LEU A 14 -15.95 -39.75 33.89
C LEU A 14 -16.63 -38.48 33.33
N SER A 15 -16.15 -37.29 33.67
CA SER A 15 -16.54 -36.05 32.99
C SER A 15 -15.69 -35.88 31.73
N LEU A 16 -16.24 -36.27 30.58
CA LEU A 16 -15.75 -35.81 29.27
C LEU A 16 -15.90 -34.28 29.23
N GLY A 17 -14.78 -33.57 29.31
CA GLY A 17 -14.72 -32.14 29.06
C GLY A 17 -15.09 -31.87 27.61
N LEU A 18 -16.32 -31.42 27.37
CA LEU A 18 -16.68 -30.75 26.13
C LEU A 18 -15.81 -29.49 26.02
N SER A 19 -14.77 -29.57 25.19
CA SER A 19 -14.05 -28.41 24.69
C SER A 19 -15.07 -27.43 24.11
N ARG A 20 -15.10 -26.21 24.66
CA ARG A 20 -15.82 -25.09 24.05
C ARG A 20 -15.43 -25.02 22.57
N PRO A 21 -16.38 -24.90 21.62
CA PRO A 21 -16.01 -24.60 20.24
C PRO A 21 -15.20 -23.29 20.24
N ALA A 22 -14.06 -23.30 19.55
CA ALA A 22 -13.32 -22.09 19.28
C ALA A 22 -14.30 -21.07 18.68
N GLN A 23 -14.40 -19.91 19.31
CA GLN A 23 -15.23 -18.83 18.82
C GLN A 23 -14.64 -18.44 17.46
N ALA A 24 -15.38 -18.68 16.37
CA ALA A 24 -14.92 -18.36 15.03
C ALA A 24 -14.55 -16.87 14.99
N THR A 25 -13.31 -16.58 14.61
CA THR A 25 -12.87 -15.21 14.34
C THR A 25 -13.80 -14.62 13.28
N PRO A 26 -14.41 -13.44 13.52
CA PRO A 26 -15.29 -12.83 12.54
C PRO A 26 -14.49 -12.43 11.29
N CYS A 27 -15.00 -12.75 10.10
CA CYS A 27 -14.39 -12.36 8.82
C CYS A 27 -14.20 -10.83 8.74
N LEU A 28 -13.10 -10.39 8.13
CA LEU A 28 -12.82 -8.98 7.94
C LEU A 28 -13.85 -8.36 6.98
N PRO A 29 -14.52 -7.24 7.34
CA PRO A 29 -15.39 -6.54 6.41
C PRO A 29 -14.60 -5.94 5.24
N GLN A 30 -15.17 -5.95 4.03
CA GLN A 30 -14.55 -5.30 2.86
C GLN A 30 -14.22 -3.82 3.13
N THR A 31 -15.10 -3.10 3.81
CA THR A 31 -14.89 -1.71 4.18
C THR A 31 -13.68 -1.50 5.10
N SER A 32 -13.36 -2.46 5.96
CA SER A 32 -12.16 -2.40 6.79
C SER A 32 -10.89 -2.53 5.96
N LEU A 33 -10.86 -3.44 4.99
CA LEU A 33 -9.73 -3.57 4.06
C LEU A 33 -9.58 -2.33 3.18
N GLU A 34 -10.68 -1.83 2.61
CA GLU A 34 -10.70 -0.60 1.80
C GLU A 34 -10.10 0.60 2.56
N GLN A 35 -10.53 0.79 3.80
CA GLN A 35 -10.03 1.88 4.64
C GLN A 35 -8.57 1.69 5.05
N ALA A 36 -8.15 0.46 5.36
CA ALA A 36 -6.76 0.18 5.68
C ALA A 36 -5.82 0.53 4.51
N VAL A 37 -6.18 0.13 3.28
CA VAL A 37 -5.38 0.43 2.08
C VAL A 37 -5.37 1.92 1.77
N LEU A 38 -6.53 2.60 1.87
CA LEU A 38 -6.61 4.04 1.67
C LEU A 38 -5.75 4.82 2.69
N GLN A 39 -5.83 4.46 3.97
CA GLN A 39 -5.06 5.11 5.02
C GLN A 39 -3.56 4.89 4.84
N ALA A 40 -3.14 3.67 4.50
CA ALA A 40 -1.74 3.35 4.22
C ALA A 40 -1.19 4.20 3.05
N MET A 41 -1.98 4.38 1.99
CA MET A 41 -1.63 5.24 0.84
C MET A 41 -1.55 6.72 1.25
N GLN A 42 -2.57 7.23 1.94
CA GLN A 42 -2.65 8.64 2.34
C GLN A 42 -1.52 9.03 3.30
N ALA A 43 -1.17 8.13 4.24
CA ALA A 43 -0.07 8.35 5.20
C ALA A 43 1.27 8.64 4.51
N GLN A 44 1.45 8.18 3.27
CA GLN A 44 2.68 8.41 2.53
C GLN A 44 2.83 9.84 2.01
N ASN A 45 1.75 10.63 1.92
CA ASN A 45 1.81 11.98 1.35
C ASN A 45 2.57 12.01 0.01
N PHE A 46 2.15 11.19 -0.97
CA PHE A 46 2.84 11.08 -2.26
C PHE A 46 2.96 12.42 -3.01
N ASN A 47 2.08 13.39 -2.73
CA ASN A 47 2.15 14.77 -3.23
C ASN A 47 3.43 15.52 -2.82
N LEU A 48 4.10 15.08 -1.75
CA LEU A 48 5.37 15.65 -1.28
C LEU A 48 6.60 14.89 -1.80
N THR A 49 6.41 13.94 -2.71
CA THR A 49 7.54 13.19 -3.28
C THR A 49 8.42 14.16 -4.06
N PRO A 50 9.74 14.19 -3.82
CA PRO A 50 10.64 15.10 -4.53
C PRO A 50 10.77 14.69 -6.00
N ASP A 51 11.04 15.66 -6.88
CA ASP A 51 11.37 15.44 -8.29
C ASP A 51 12.78 15.96 -8.58
N TYR A 52 13.77 15.07 -8.52
CA TYR A 52 15.17 15.42 -8.75
C TYR A 52 15.50 15.53 -10.24
N GLY A 53 14.81 14.78 -11.10
CA GLY A 53 15.07 14.81 -12.53
C GLY A 53 14.61 16.09 -13.22
N GLN A 54 13.54 16.74 -12.72
CA GLN A 54 12.99 17.92 -13.40
C GLN A 54 12.61 19.08 -12.48
N ASN A 55 12.60 18.92 -11.15
CA ASN A 55 12.25 19.99 -10.21
C ASN A 55 13.31 20.29 -9.15
N ASN A 56 14.57 19.92 -9.39
CA ASN A 56 15.72 20.16 -8.49
C ASN A 56 15.47 19.66 -7.06
N GLY A 57 14.75 18.55 -6.91
CA GLY A 57 14.45 17.94 -5.62
C GLY A 57 13.29 18.58 -4.85
N ASN A 58 12.66 19.64 -5.38
CA ASN A 58 11.41 20.13 -4.82
C ASN A 58 10.29 19.10 -5.06
N PRO A 59 9.21 19.12 -4.25
CA PRO A 59 8.05 18.26 -4.46
C PRO A 59 7.53 18.29 -5.89
N ILE A 60 6.99 17.16 -6.36
CA ILE A 60 6.21 17.08 -7.59
C ILE A 60 5.12 18.15 -7.60
N GLN A 61 4.87 18.74 -8.77
CA GLN A 61 3.92 19.85 -8.91
C GLN A 61 2.46 19.41 -8.83
N GLU A 62 2.21 18.15 -9.20
CA GLU A 62 0.89 17.57 -9.31
C GLU A 62 0.93 16.17 -8.67
N PRO A 63 -0.17 15.71 -8.05
CA PRO A 63 -0.28 14.36 -7.52
C PRO A 63 0.12 13.29 -8.54
N PRO A 64 0.90 12.27 -8.13
CA PRO A 64 1.26 11.17 -9.01
C PRO A 64 0.08 10.22 -9.18
N SER A 65 0.11 9.43 -10.24
CA SER A 65 -0.72 8.25 -10.37
C SER A 65 -0.15 7.12 -9.52
N VAL A 66 -0.93 6.64 -8.55
CA VAL A 66 -0.64 5.48 -7.70
C VAL A 66 -1.87 4.58 -7.68
N ASP A 67 -1.72 3.35 -8.16
CA ASP A 67 -2.77 2.33 -8.24
C ASP A 67 -2.40 1.15 -7.33
N VAL A 68 -3.23 0.85 -6.33
CA VAL A 68 -3.01 -0.25 -5.36
C VAL A 68 -4.25 -1.14 -5.34
N ALA A 69 -4.05 -2.44 -5.51
CA ALA A 69 -5.08 -3.45 -5.37
C ALA A 69 -4.69 -4.48 -4.32
N VAL A 70 -5.65 -4.88 -3.47
CA VAL A 70 -5.47 -5.92 -2.46
C VAL A 70 -6.65 -6.88 -2.49
N ILE A 71 -6.37 -8.19 -2.45
CA ILE A 71 -7.37 -9.26 -2.31
C ILE A 71 -6.94 -10.12 -1.12
N LEU A 72 -7.79 -10.20 -0.09
CA LEU A 72 -7.55 -10.98 1.12
C LEU A 72 -8.37 -12.27 1.10
N PHE A 73 -7.72 -13.38 1.46
CA PHE A 73 -8.33 -14.69 1.63
C PHE A 73 -8.27 -15.11 3.09
N GLU A 74 -9.43 -15.22 3.71
CA GLU A 74 -9.57 -15.70 5.09
C GLU A 74 -10.25 -17.07 5.09
N ASP A 75 -9.74 -17.98 5.92
CA ASP A 75 -10.27 -19.33 6.04
C ASP A 75 -11.75 -19.31 6.45
N GLY A 76 -12.61 -19.90 5.62
CA GLY A 76 -14.05 -19.95 5.86
C GLY A 76 -14.81 -18.66 5.53
N CYS A 77 -14.14 -17.65 4.97
CA CYS A 77 -14.73 -16.37 4.60
C CYS A 77 -14.79 -16.19 3.08
N ALA A 78 -15.70 -15.33 2.62
CA ALA A 78 -15.66 -14.85 1.25
C ALA A 78 -14.43 -13.95 1.07
N PRO A 79 -13.72 -13.98 -0.08
CA PRO A 79 -12.64 -13.05 -0.35
C PRO A 79 -13.12 -11.61 -0.24
N VAL A 80 -12.34 -10.76 0.43
CA VAL A 80 -12.56 -9.31 0.47
C VAL A 80 -11.46 -8.60 -0.28
N PHE A 81 -11.81 -7.52 -0.96
CA PHE A 81 -10.89 -6.89 -1.90
C PHE A 81 -11.13 -5.40 -2.03
N THR A 82 -10.11 -4.68 -2.50
CA THR A 82 -10.19 -3.25 -2.76
C THR A 82 -9.23 -2.86 -3.88
N ASN A 83 -9.59 -1.80 -4.61
CA ASN A 83 -8.67 -1.06 -5.46
C ASN A 83 -8.71 0.42 -5.05
N VAL A 84 -7.57 0.93 -4.57
CA VAL A 84 -7.40 2.32 -4.18
C VAL A 84 -6.46 3.01 -5.15
N LEU A 85 -6.88 4.17 -5.66
CA LEU A 85 -6.15 4.93 -6.65
C LEU A 85 -5.96 6.38 -6.23
N MET A 86 -4.84 6.97 -6.61
CA MET A 86 -4.55 8.39 -6.49
C MET A 86 -4.05 8.89 -7.83
N SER A 87 -4.43 10.10 -8.23
CA SER A 87 -3.94 10.77 -9.44
C SER A 87 -4.14 12.28 -9.32
N ARG A 88 -3.71 13.05 -10.32
CA ARG A 88 -4.02 14.49 -10.37
C ARG A 88 -5.51 14.79 -10.30
N ASP A 89 -6.34 13.96 -10.94
CA ASP A 89 -7.80 14.11 -10.94
C ASP A 89 -8.44 13.44 -9.69
N LEU A 90 -7.65 12.70 -8.88
CA LEU A 90 -8.03 12.00 -7.65
C LEU A 90 -6.98 12.23 -6.54
N PRO A 91 -6.75 13.47 -6.09
CA PRO A 91 -5.57 13.85 -5.30
C PRO A 91 -5.57 13.31 -3.86
N ASN A 92 -6.71 12.87 -3.35
CA ASN A 92 -6.90 12.45 -1.95
C ASN A 92 -6.99 10.92 -1.79
N GLY A 93 -6.79 10.16 -2.87
CA GLY A 93 -7.13 8.75 -2.92
C GLY A 93 -8.62 8.51 -3.22
N PHE A 94 -8.90 7.40 -3.89
CA PHE A 94 -10.21 7.00 -4.37
C PHE A 94 -10.32 5.49 -4.25
N ILE A 95 -11.24 5.01 -3.41
CA ILE A 95 -11.62 3.60 -3.37
C ILE A 95 -12.55 3.37 -4.55
N ALA A 96 -12.09 2.61 -5.54
CA ALA A 96 -12.86 2.33 -6.74
C ALA A 96 -14.03 1.37 -6.44
N PRO A 97 -15.27 1.70 -6.83
CA PRO A 97 -16.36 0.75 -6.82
C PRO A 97 -16.05 -0.42 -7.76
N ILE A 98 -16.29 -1.65 -7.30
CA ILE A 98 -16.08 -2.88 -8.07
C ILE A 98 -17.44 -3.55 -8.25
N ASP A 99 -17.79 -3.87 -9.50
CA ASP A 99 -19.02 -4.60 -9.79
C ASP A 99 -18.99 -5.99 -9.14
N PRO A 100 -19.98 -6.40 -8.34
CA PRO A 100 -19.92 -7.65 -7.58
C PRO A 100 -20.02 -8.91 -8.44
N GLN A 101 -20.44 -8.82 -9.70
CA GLN A 101 -20.55 -9.96 -10.61
C GLN A 101 -19.35 -10.08 -11.53
N THR A 102 -18.97 -8.99 -12.21
CA THR A 102 -17.86 -9.01 -13.18
C THR A 102 -16.51 -8.73 -12.51
N LEU A 103 -16.53 -8.21 -11.28
CA LEU A 103 -15.37 -7.65 -10.60
C LEU A 103 -14.63 -6.60 -11.44
N GLU A 104 -15.35 -5.86 -12.29
CA GLU A 104 -14.78 -4.73 -13.03
C GLU A 104 -14.83 -3.46 -12.20
N VAL A 105 -13.77 -2.66 -12.27
CA VAL A 105 -13.72 -1.33 -11.67
C VAL A 105 -14.63 -0.37 -12.42
N GLN A 106 -15.46 0.34 -11.66
CA GLN A 106 -16.42 1.33 -12.16
C GLN A 106 -15.99 2.76 -11.80
N GLY A 107 -16.58 3.74 -12.49
CA GLY A 107 -16.39 5.16 -12.18
C GLY A 107 -15.03 5.74 -12.59
N LEU A 108 -14.25 5.01 -13.39
CA LEU A 108 -12.98 5.47 -13.96
C LEU A 108 -12.97 5.36 -15.48
N GLN A 109 -12.30 6.30 -16.13
CA GLN A 109 -11.89 6.21 -17.53
C GLN A 109 -10.41 5.88 -17.62
N TRP A 110 -10.09 4.62 -17.90
CA TRP A 110 -8.71 4.17 -18.06
C TRP A 110 -8.10 4.79 -19.31
N LYS A 111 -7.07 5.60 -19.15
CA LYS A 111 -6.32 6.20 -20.27
C LYS A 111 -4.94 5.59 -20.38
N LYS A 112 -4.47 5.49 -21.62
CA LYS A 112 -3.10 5.08 -21.92
C LYS A 112 -2.10 6.11 -21.43
N ASP A 113 -0.99 5.61 -20.89
CA ASP A 113 0.18 6.45 -20.60
C ASP A 113 0.74 7.12 -21.87
N GLN A 114 1.46 8.22 -21.67
CA GLN A 114 2.31 8.87 -22.66
C GLN A 114 3.45 9.60 -21.94
N THR A 115 4.63 9.59 -22.55
CA THR A 115 5.90 10.06 -21.95
C THR A 115 5.85 11.48 -21.39
N THR A 116 5.03 12.36 -21.97
CA THR A 116 4.95 13.76 -21.60
C THR A 116 4.04 14.02 -20.40
N LEU A 117 3.23 13.05 -19.95
CA LEU A 117 2.28 13.25 -18.84
C LEU A 117 2.97 13.66 -17.54
N TRP A 118 4.16 13.12 -17.31
CA TRP A 118 4.88 13.21 -16.04
C TRP A 118 5.98 14.28 -16.06
N ASN A 119 6.05 15.06 -17.15
CA ASN A 119 7.02 16.15 -17.24
C ASN A 119 6.58 17.34 -16.42
N LYS A 120 7.54 18.07 -15.86
CA LYS A 120 7.30 19.35 -15.20
C LYS A 120 6.57 20.31 -16.14
N GLY A 121 5.52 20.95 -15.63
CA GLY A 121 4.68 21.86 -16.40
C GLY A 121 3.70 21.19 -17.37
N ALA A 122 3.56 19.86 -17.36
CA ALA A 122 2.56 19.17 -18.18
C ALA A 122 1.13 19.60 -17.79
N ASN A 123 0.39 20.15 -18.75
CA ASN A 123 -1.00 20.55 -18.55
C ASN A 123 -1.93 19.47 -19.12
N TRP A 124 -2.56 18.68 -18.24
CA TRP A 124 -3.48 17.60 -18.62
C TRP A 124 -4.66 18.07 -19.48
N ASN A 125 -5.08 19.33 -19.35
CA ASN A 125 -6.20 19.87 -20.13
C ASN A 125 -5.83 20.13 -21.60
N ASN A 126 -4.53 20.21 -21.91
CA ASN A 126 -4.04 20.42 -23.27
C ASN A 126 -3.56 19.12 -23.93
N LEU A 127 -3.66 17.98 -23.24
CA LEU A 127 -3.23 16.68 -23.73
C LEU A 127 -4.40 15.88 -24.28
N THR A 128 -4.20 15.23 -25.42
CA THR A 128 -5.16 14.27 -25.98
C THR A 128 -4.92 12.91 -25.35
N PHE A 129 -5.87 12.44 -24.54
CA PHE A 129 -5.82 11.10 -23.96
C PHE A 129 -6.44 10.06 -24.90
N GLN A 130 -5.81 8.89 -24.99
CA GLN A 130 -6.38 7.72 -25.63
C GLN A 130 -6.97 6.79 -24.58
N ASP A 131 -8.15 6.24 -24.84
CA ASP A 131 -8.72 5.23 -23.97
C ASP A 131 -7.87 3.95 -24.02
N LEU A 132 -7.61 3.39 -22.84
CA LEU A 132 -7.10 2.03 -22.70
C LEU A 132 -8.25 1.03 -22.91
N ILE A 133 -9.36 1.27 -22.20
CA ILE A 133 -10.61 0.52 -22.32
C ILE A 133 -11.69 1.47 -22.86
N PRO A 134 -12.13 1.29 -24.12
CA PRO A 134 -13.17 2.12 -24.71
C PRO A 134 -14.50 2.01 -23.94
N GLY A 135 -15.27 3.09 -23.90
CA GLY A 135 -16.63 3.09 -23.34
C GLY A 135 -16.72 3.16 -21.81
N THR A 136 -15.59 3.21 -21.11
CA THR A 136 -15.56 3.46 -19.67
C THR A 136 -16.00 4.90 -19.34
N THR A 137 -16.60 5.11 -18.17
CA THR A 137 -17.13 6.42 -17.74
C THR A 137 -16.68 6.76 -16.32
N GLY A 138 -16.60 8.06 -16.01
CA GLY A 138 -16.18 8.56 -14.70
C GLY A 138 -14.88 9.35 -14.76
N THR A 139 -14.11 9.34 -13.67
CA THR A 139 -12.91 10.16 -13.55
C THR A 139 -11.77 9.60 -14.39
N ARG A 140 -11.06 10.47 -15.10
CA ARG A 140 -9.91 10.08 -15.91
C ARG A 140 -8.79 9.54 -15.02
N TYR A 141 -8.27 8.37 -15.38
CA TYR A 141 -7.10 7.78 -14.75
C TYR A 141 -6.08 7.33 -15.79
N PRO A 142 -4.95 8.05 -15.96
CA PRO A 142 -3.85 7.59 -16.80
C PRO A 142 -3.13 6.44 -16.10
N VAL A 143 -3.19 5.25 -16.70
CA VAL A 143 -2.54 4.03 -16.20
C VAL A 143 -1.05 4.16 -16.44
N PRO A 144 -0.19 4.21 -15.39
CA PRO A 144 1.25 4.32 -15.58
C PRO A 144 1.82 3.08 -16.30
N TYR A 145 2.88 3.29 -17.08
CA TYR A 145 3.63 2.19 -17.69
C TYR A 145 4.13 1.21 -16.61
N PRO A 146 3.87 -0.11 -16.73
CA PRO A 146 4.14 -1.09 -15.68
C PRO A 146 5.62 -1.46 -15.50
N ALA A 147 6.55 -0.83 -16.22
CA ALA A 147 7.97 -1.21 -16.18
C ALA A 147 8.17 -2.73 -16.35
N SER A 148 9.02 -3.34 -15.53
CA SER A 148 9.31 -4.77 -15.61
C SER A 148 8.22 -5.69 -15.04
N LEU A 149 7.15 -5.15 -14.44
CA LEU A 149 6.00 -5.96 -14.04
C LEU A 149 5.35 -6.67 -15.24
N LEU A 150 5.46 -6.09 -16.46
CA LEU A 150 4.96 -6.70 -17.70
C LEU A 150 5.50 -8.12 -17.97
N LYS A 151 6.66 -8.46 -17.41
CA LYS A 151 7.28 -9.79 -17.56
C LYS A 151 6.39 -10.88 -16.97
N LEU A 152 5.51 -10.53 -16.03
CA LEU A 152 4.47 -11.41 -15.50
C LEU A 152 3.55 -11.93 -16.62
N MET A 153 3.09 -11.05 -17.52
CA MET A 153 2.22 -11.42 -18.64
C MET A 153 2.91 -12.37 -19.62
N THR A 154 4.16 -12.06 -19.98
CA THR A 154 4.97 -12.91 -20.87
C THR A 154 5.17 -14.29 -20.27
N GLY A 155 5.48 -14.36 -18.97
CA GLY A 155 5.69 -15.62 -18.29
C GLY A 155 4.44 -16.49 -18.22
N VAL A 156 3.26 -15.91 -17.94
CA VAL A 156 1.97 -16.62 -17.96
C VAL A 156 1.72 -17.25 -19.33
N LYS A 157 1.93 -16.49 -20.41
CA LYS A 157 1.71 -17.02 -21.76
C LYS A 157 2.65 -18.17 -22.09
N ILE A 158 3.93 -18.08 -21.72
CA ILE A 158 4.90 -19.15 -21.96
C ILE A 158 4.54 -20.42 -21.20
N ILE A 159 4.19 -20.30 -19.92
CA ILE A 159 3.78 -21.45 -19.11
C ILE A 159 2.47 -22.06 -19.62
N GLN A 160 1.54 -21.25 -20.16
CA GLN A 160 0.35 -21.78 -20.83
C GLN A 160 0.73 -22.64 -22.04
N LEU A 161 1.70 -22.23 -22.86
CA LEU A 161 2.15 -23.02 -24.00
C LEU A 161 2.84 -24.32 -23.58
N VAL A 162 3.55 -24.29 -22.44
CA VAL A 162 4.12 -25.49 -21.81
C VAL A 162 3.02 -26.45 -21.34
N ASP A 163 2.00 -25.93 -20.66
CA ASP A 163 0.86 -26.70 -20.18
C ASP A 163 0.06 -27.34 -21.32
N GLN A 164 -0.04 -26.64 -22.46
CA GLN A 164 -0.64 -27.14 -23.69
C GLN A 164 0.24 -28.17 -24.43
N GLY A 165 1.48 -28.40 -23.97
CA GLY A 165 2.43 -29.33 -24.59
C GLY A 165 3.00 -28.86 -25.93
N THR A 166 2.83 -27.58 -26.27
CA THR A 166 3.35 -27.02 -27.53
C THR A 166 4.76 -26.44 -27.38
N LEU A 167 5.18 -26.20 -26.14
CA LEU A 167 6.48 -25.71 -25.72
C LEU A 167 6.98 -26.60 -24.57
N THR A 168 8.29 -26.70 -24.35
CA THR A 168 8.84 -27.38 -23.18
C THR A 168 9.90 -26.52 -22.51
N LEU A 169 9.96 -26.54 -21.18
CA LEU A 169 10.95 -25.75 -20.43
C LEU A 169 12.40 -26.14 -20.75
N THR A 170 12.63 -27.38 -21.16
CA THR A 170 13.96 -27.93 -21.48
C THR A 170 14.40 -27.68 -22.91
N GLU A 171 13.54 -27.21 -23.81
CA GLU A 171 13.97 -26.93 -25.18
C GLU A 171 14.92 -25.73 -25.22
N ASN A 172 15.88 -25.78 -26.14
CA ASN A 172 16.85 -24.72 -26.34
C ASN A 172 16.27 -23.64 -27.25
N TYR A 173 16.50 -22.38 -26.88
CA TYR A 173 16.20 -21.23 -27.70
C TYR A 173 17.42 -20.33 -27.83
N THR A 174 17.82 -20.06 -29.07
CA THR A 174 18.96 -19.22 -29.41
C THR A 174 18.50 -17.80 -29.71
N TYR A 175 18.98 -16.84 -28.93
CA TYR A 175 18.73 -15.42 -29.12
C TYR A 175 20.07 -14.68 -29.26
N PHE A 176 20.26 -14.02 -30.40
CA PHE A 176 21.49 -13.31 -30.78
C PHE A 176 22.79 -14.05 -30.44
N GLY A 177 22.86 -15.34 -30.79
CA GLY A 177 24.05 -16.19 -30.61
C GLY A 177 24.17 -16.82 -29.21
N THR A 178 23.35 -16.41 -28.24
CA THR A 178 23.29 -17.04 -26.93
C THR A 178 22.20 -18.11 -26.92
N THR A 179 22.54 -19.34 -26.56
CA THR A 179 21.58 -20.43 -26.44
C THR A 179 21.38 -20.77 -24.97
N LYS A 180 20.12 -20.75 -24.51
CA LYS A 180 19.71 -21.22 -23.19
C LYS A 180 18.43 -22.03 -23.34
N THR A 181 18.11 -22.82 -22.33
CA THR A 181 16.79 -23.44 -22.22
C THR A 181 15.71 -22.39 -21.99
N ILE A 182 14.47 -22.68 -22.35
CA ILE A 182 13.32 -21.80 -22.02
C ILE A 182 13.25 -21.56 -20.52
N GLN A 183 13.54 -22.57 -19.69
CA GLN A 183 13.59 -22.43 -18.24
C GLN A 183 14.59 -21.36 -17.79
N GLN A 184 15.81 -21.37 -18.35
CA GLN A 184 16.84 -20.40 -18.00
C GLN A 184 16.45 -18.98 -18.44
N TRP A 185 15.88 -18.82 -19.63
CA TRP A 185 15.38 -17.52 -20.06
C TRP A 185 14.23 -17.02 -19.17
N MET A 186 13.30 -17.89 -18.80
CA MET A 186 12.21 -17.56 -17.88
C MET A 186 12.71 -17.20 -16.48
N ASP A 187 13.67 -17.96 -15.95
CA ASP A 187 14.31 -17.70 -14.65
C ASP A 187 14.97 -16.33 -14.62
N GLU A 188 15.80 -16.02 -15.63
CA GLU A 188 16.47 -14.72 -15.70
C GLU A 188 15.50 -13.56 -15.94
N MET A 189 14.48 -13.76 -16.78
CA MET A 189 13.43 -12.76 -17.03
C MET A 189 12.69 -12.42 -15.74
N ILE A 190 12.28 -13.41 -14.97
CA ILE A 190 11.46 -13.17 -13.78
C ILE A 190 12.34 -12.76 -12.60
N THR A 191 13.34 -13.55 -12.24
CA THR A 191 14.02 -13.48 -10.93
C THR A 191 15.07 -12.38 -10.82
N ILE A 192 15.71 -12.03 -11.92
CA ILE A 192 16.69 -10.92 -12.01
C ILE A 192 16.24 -9.86 -13.01
N SER A 193 14.99 -9.93 -13.48
CA SER A 193 14.38 -8.91 -14.35
C SER A 193 15.15 -8.65 -15.65
N SER A 194 15.87 -9.65 -16.21
CA SER A 194 16.72 -9.46 -17.39
C SER A 194 15.92 -9.04 -18.62
N ASN A 195 16.31 -7.91 -19.22
CA ASN A 195 15.68 -7.41 -20.45
C ASN A 195 16.02 -8.29 -21.66
N ASP A 196 17.26 -8.79 -21.75
CA ASP A 196 17.67 -9.71 -22.83
C ASP A 196 16.83 -10.99 -22.81
N ALA A 197 16.62 -11.54 -21.61
CA ALA A 197 15.77 -12.71 -21.44
C ALA A 197 14.31 -12.40 -21.80
N THR A 198 13.82 -11.20 -21.48
CA THR A 198 12.47 -10.76 -21.86
C THR A 198 12.31 -10.67 -23.36
N PHE A 199 13.28 -10.06 -24.05
CA PHE A 199 13.25 -9.92 -25.50
C PHE A 199 13.40 -11.28 -26.19
N ALA A 200 14.22 -12.19 -25.65
CA ALA A 200 14.30 -13.57 -26.12
C ALA A 200 12.93 -14.26 -26.03
N MET A 201 12.25 -14.15 -24.89
CA MET A 201 10.94 -14.75 -24.65
C MET A 201 9.81 -14.13 -25.48
N LEU A 202 9.84 -12.81 -25.70
CA LEU A 202 8.91 -12.16 -26.64
C LEU A 202 9.20 -12.56 -28.08
N LYS A 203 10.47 -12.63 -28.47
CA LYS A 203 10.86 -13.07 -29.82
C LYS A 203 10.43 -14.51 -30.07
N LEU A 204 10.51 -15.38 -29.06
CA LEU A 204 9.98 -16.74 -29.13
C LEU A 204 8.47 -16.74 -29.42
N LEU A 205 7.68 -15.89 -28.74
CA LEU A 205 6.25 -15.76 -29.03
C LEU A 205 5.98 -15.28 -30.46
N HIS A 206 6.81 -14.37 -31.00
CA HIS A 206 6.73 -13.98 -32.42
C HIS A 206 7.07 -15.12 -33.36
N ASP A 207 8.14 -15.87 -33.10
CA ASP A 207 8.57 -16.98 -33.95
C ASP A 207 7.57 -18.13 -33.98
N ARG A 208 6.77 -18.25 -32.92
CA ARG A 208 5.68 -19.22 -32.81
C ARG A 208 4.34 -18.71 -33.34
N GLY A 209 4.27 -17.47 -33.81
CA GLY A 209 3.04 -16.86 -34.33
C GLY A 209 2.00 -16.51 -33.25
N GLU A 210 2.38 -16.55 -31.97
CA GLU A 210 1.52 -16.12 -30.85
C GLU A 210 1.35 -14.59 -30.85
N ILE A 211 2.36 -13.88 -31.32
CA ILE A 211 2.28 -12.46 -31.65
C ILE A 211 2.72 -12.31 -33.10
N VAL A 212 1.92 -11.63 -33.91
CA VAL A 212 2.25 -11.32 -35.30
C VAL A 212 2.11 -9.82 -35.51
N SER A 213 3.23 -9.18 -35.82
CA SER A 213 3.31 -7.76 -36.15
C SER A 213 3.65 -7.58 -37.62
N THR A 214 2.90 -6.73 -38.31
CA THR A 214 3.23 -6.25 -39.65
C THR A 214 3.84 -4.85 -39.58
N VAL A 215 4.79 -4.57 -40.47
CA VAL A 215 5.41 -3.25 -40.61
C VAL A 215 5.17 -2.73 -42.02
N PRO A 216 4.93 -1.41 -42.22
CA PRO A 216 4.84 -0.83 -43.55
C PRO A 216 6.09 -1.09 -44.40
N PRO A 217 6.00 -1.13 -45.75
CA PRO A 217 7.17 -1.40 -46.60
C PRO A 217 8.36 -0.47 -46.38
N GLY A 218 8.12 0.79 -46.01
CA GLY A 218 9.17 1.75 -45.65
C GLY A 218 9.85 1.45 -44.31
N GLU A 219 9.13 0.89 -43.34
CA GLU A 219 9.69 0.46 -42.05
C GLU A 219 10.46 -0.85 -42.19
N ALA A 220 10.00 -1.78 -43.03
CA ALA A 220 10.65 -3.08 -43.25
C ALA A 220 12.12 -2.96 -43.72
N ARG A 221 12.47 -1.86 -44.37
CA ARG A 221 13.85 -1.59 -44.85
C ARG A 221 14.78 -1.04 -43.78
N LYS A 222 14.24 -0.57 -42.64
CA LYS A 222 15.04 -0.02 -41.55
C LYS A 222 15.65 -1.15 -40.70
N PRO A 223 16.83 -0.92 -40.08
CA PRO A 223 17.32 -1.79 -39.01
C PRO A 223 16.24 -2.04 -37.96
N CYS A 224 16.18 -3.25 -37.39
CA CYS A 224 15.13 -3.64 -36.44
C CYS A 224 14.95 -2.61 -35.29
N SER A 225 16.07 -2.09 -34.77
CA SER A 225 16.10 -1.08 -33.71
C SER A 225 15.41 0.25 -34.07
N GLN A 226 15.31 0.56 -35.36
CA GLN A 226 14.74 1.79 -35.92
C GLN A 226 13.33 1.60 -36.47
N GLN A 227 12.81 0.37 -36.47
CA GLN A 227 11.42 0.14 -36.84
C GLN A 227 10.55 0.73 -35.73
N THR A 228 9.70 1.71 -36.01
CA THR A 228 8.87 2.37 -34.96
C THR A 228 7.37 2.26 -35.23
N GLN A 229 6.96 2.08 -36.49
CA GLN A 229 5.57 1.84 -36.85
C GLN A 229 5.32 0.36 -37.11
N ARG A 230 4.30 -0.18 -36.44
CA ARG A 230 3.85 -1.56 -36.63
C ARG A 230 2.40 -1.73 -36.23
N THR A 231 1.76 -2.73 -36.81
CA THR A 231 0.38 -3.13 -36.51
C THR A 231 0.38 -4.60 -36.13
N GLU A 232 -0.09 -4.90 -34.93
CA GLU A 232 -0.33 -6.28 -34.50
C GLU A 232 -1.59 -6.81 -35.18
N THR A 233 -1.46 -7.94 -35.88
CA THR A 233 -2.56 -8.64 -36.53
C THR A 233 -2.99 -9.87 -35.74
N VAL A 234 -2.09 -10.42 -34.92
CA VAL A 234 -2.35 -11.49 -33.96
C VAL A 234 -1.66 -11.14 -32.66
N ASN A 235 -2.36 -11.31 -31.54
CA ASN A 235 -1.77 -11.22 -30.21
C ASN A 235 -2.55 -12.12 -29.26
N THR A 236 -2.17 -13.39 -29.20
CA THR A 236 -2.83 -14.40 -28.36
C THR A 236 -2.60 -14.16 -26.87
N THR A 237 -1.60 -13.35 -26.51
CA THR A 237 -1.35 -12.94 -25.13
C THR A 237 -2.43 -11.98 -24.65
N ASN A 238 -2.70 -10.90 -25.40
CA ASN A 238 -3.79 -9.98 -25.08
C ASN A 238 -5.16 -10.67 -25.20
N ALA A 239 -5.35 -11.53 -26.20
CA ALA A 239 -6.60 -12.28 -26.36
C ALA A 239 -6.86 -13.22 -25.18
N LEU A 240 -5.83 -13.83 -24.61
CA LEU A 240 -5.94 -14.63 -23.39
C LEU A 240 -6.46 -13.78 -22.23
N PHE A 241 -5.83 -12.64 -21.95
CA PHE A 241 -6.25 -11.80 -20.82
C PHE A 241 -7.65 -11.22 -20.99
N ALA A 242 -8.00 -10.76 -22.20
CA ALA A 242 -9.37 -10.33 -22.51
C ALA A 242 -10.38 -11.47 -22.29
N SER A 243 -10.05 -12.72 -22.67
CA SER A 243 -10.94 -13.88 -22.41
C SER A 243 -11.14 -14.20 -20.93
N LEU A 244 -10.28 -13.68 -20.07
CA LEU A 244 -10.37 -13.80 -18.60
C LEU A 244 -11.01 -12.57 -17.94
N GLY A 245 -11.44 -11.57 -18.73
CA GLY A 245 -11.99 -10.30 -18.24
C GLY A 245 -10.93 -9.35 -17.67
N LEU A 246 -9.67 -9.50 -18.11
CA LEU A 246 -8.50 -8.74 -17.64
C LEU A 246 -8.06 -7.74 -18.73
N ASP A 247 -9.00 -6.96 -19.24
CA ASP A 247 -8.83 -6.18 -20.47
C ASP A 247 -7.75 -5.08 -20.39
N THR A 248 -7.37 -4.65 -19.18
CA THR A 248 -6.30 -3.65 -19.02
C THR A 248 -4.90 -4.25 -19.19
N LEU A 249 -4.75 -5.57 -19.10
CA LEU A 249 -3.49 -6.29 -19.32
C LEU A 249 -3.22 -6.38 -20.82
N GLN A 250 -2.50 -5.39 -21.34
CA GLN A 250 -2.21 -5.27 -22.76
C GLN A 250 -0.71 -5.11 -22.99
N MET A 251 -0.15 -5.96 -23.84
CA MET A 251 1.22 -5.84 -24.32
C MET A 251 1.20 -5.73 -25.83
N SER A 252 1.44 -4.53 -26.36
CA SER A 252 1.37 -4.26 -27.79
C SER A 252 2.63 -3.59 -28.34
N ARG A 253 2.76 -3.64 -29.67
CA ARG A 253 3.87 -3.10 -30.46
C ARG A 253 5.24 -3.68 -30.12
N THR A 254 5.28 -4.95 -29.71
CA THR A 254 6.52 -5.72 -29.65
C THR A 254 7.06 -6.00 -31.06
N ARG A 255 8.38 -6.05 -31.22
CA ARG A 255 9.06 -6.20 -32.50
C ARG A 255 9.25 -7.66 -32.86
N GLY A 256 8.75 -8.07 -34.03
CA GLY A 256 8.95 -9.45 -34.48
C GLY A 256 10.38 -9.82 -34.82
N CYS A 257 11.25 -8.85 -35.12
CA CYS A 257 12.64 -9.13 -35.50
C CYS A 257 13.58 -9.38 -34.31
N ASP A 258 13.31 -8.80 -33.13
CA ASP A 258 14.19 -8.96 -31.95
C ASP A 258 13.45 -9.11 -30.61
N GLY A 259 12.12 -9.08 -30.60
CA GLY A 259 11.29 -9.16 -29.38
C GLY A 259 11.28 -7.88 -28.54
N SER A 260 12.10 -6.88 -28.85
CA SER A 260 12.13 -5.61 -28.13
C SER A 260 10.85 -4.80 -28.36
N PHE A 261 10.65 -3.74 -27.59
CA PHE A 261 9.46 -2.89 -27.71
C PHE A 261 9.76 -1.41 -27.51
N TYR A 262 11.03 -1.03 -27.67
CA TYR A 262 11.45 0.35 -27.53
C TYR A 262 10.77 1.27 -28.57
N ASN A 263 10.30 2.41 -28.09
CA ASN A 263 9.78 3.53 -28.88
C ASN A 263 10.64 4.78 -28.62
N SER A 264 10.26 5.95 -29.16
CA SER A 264 10.97 7.21 -28.90
C SER A 264 11.05 7.60 -27.41
N ALA A 265 10.25 6.96 -26.55
CA ALA A 265 10.26 7.12 -25.11
C ALA A 265 11.16 6.11 -24.37
N GLY A 266 11.86 5.23 -25.09
CA GLY A 266 12.85 4.33 -24.52
C GLY A 266 12.32 3.08 -23.79
N SER A 267 11.00 2.89 -23.60
CA SER A 267 10.47 1.68 -22.91
C SER A 267 9.12 1.16 -23.42
N GLY A 268 8.63 1.64 -24.58
CA GLY A 268 7.32 1.22 -25.08
C GLY A 268 6.13 1.85 -24.34
N VAL A 269 6.37 2.94 -23.60
CA VAL A 269 5.36 3.73 -22.88
C VAL A 269 4.17 4.02 -23.81
N GLY A 270 2.95 3.80 -23.29
CA GLY A 270 1.69 3.93 -24.02
C GLY A 270 1.25 2.69 -24.80
N TRP A 271 2.07 1.63 -24.87
CA TRP A 271 1.76 0.38 -25.57
C TRP A 271 1.78 -0.88 -24.69
N HIS A 272 2.23 -0.74 -23.44
CA HIS A 272 2.17 -1.80 -22.44
C HIS A 272 1.44 -1.25 -21.22
N HIS A 273 0.41 -1.96 -20.77
CA HIS A 273 -0.51 -1.50 -19.74
C HIS A 273 -0.81 -2.64 -18.78
N MET A 274 -0.87 -2.31 -17.50
CA MET A 274 -1.40 -3.17 -16.45
C MET A 274 -2.02 -2.25 -15.40
N THR A 275 -3.28 -2.46 -15.02
CA THR A 275 -3.81 -1.88 -13.77
C THR A 275 -3.47 -2.80 -12.61
N ALA A 276 -3.38 -2.26 -11.40
CA ALA A 276 -3.15 -3.05 -10.22
C ALA A 276 -4.27 -4.09 -10.02
N TRP A 277 -5.52 -3.70 -10.29
CA TRP A 277 -6.66 -4.60 -10.12
C TRP A 277 -6.65 -5.81 -11.06
N ASP A 278 -6.44 -5.64 -12.36
CA ASP A 278 -6.35 -6.79 -13.27
C ASP A 278 -5.11 -7.63 -13.00
N THR A 279 -4.03 -7.01 -12.52
CA THR A 279 -2.83 -7.74 -12.09
C THR A 279 -3.15 -8.61 -10.88
N ALA A 280 -3.89 -8.09 -9.89
CA ALA A 280 -4.32 -8.85 -8.73
C ALA A 280 -5.28 -9.99 -9.10
N ARG A 281 -6.22 -9.75 -10.01
CA ARG A 281 -7.13 -10.79 -10.55
C ARG A 281 -6.36 -11.88 -11.31
N LEU A 282 -5.33 -11.52 -12.08
CA LEU A 282 -4.44 -12.51 -12.72
C LEU A 282 -3.70 -13.37 -11.68
N LEU A 283 -3.15 -12.75 -10.63
CA LEU A 283 -2.50 -13.47 -9.54
C LEU A 283 -3.47 -14.37 -8.78
N TRP A 284 -4.73 -13.97 -8.62
CA TRP A 284 -5.78 -14.81 -8.02
C TRP A 284 -6.05 -16.05 -8.86
N LEU A 285 -6.11 -15.90 -10.19
CA LEU A 285 -6.21 -17.04 -11.11
C LEU A 285 -5.01 -17.99 -11.04
N LEU A 286 -3.81 -17.50 -10.68
CA LEU A 286 -2.59 -18.28 -10.55
C LEU A 286 -2.43 -18.94 -9.17
N ASP A 287 -3.08 -18.41 -8.13
CA ASP A 287 -2.98 -18.96 -6.77
C ASP A 287 -3.92 -20.15 -6.57
N THR A 288 -3.38 -21.37 -6.68
CA THR A 288 -4.13 -22.61 -6.51
C THR A 288 -4.61 -22.87 -5.08
N SER A 289 -4.09 -22.13 -4.09
CA SER A 289 -4.52 -22.23 -2.69
C SER A 289 -5.62 -21.24 -2.32
N ALA A 290 -5.87 -20.23 -3.15
CA ALA A 290 -6.96 -19.29 -2.94
C ALA A 290 -8.32 -19.93 -3.30
N PRO A 291 -9.44 -19.47 -2.71
CA PRO A 291 -10.77 -19.82 -3.19
C PRO A 291 -10.90 -19.55 -4.69
N ALA A 292 -11.59 -20.43 -5.42
CA ALA A 292 -11.74 -20.26 -6.86
C ALA A 292 -12.42 -18.93 -7.21
N PRO A 293 -11.88 -18.14 -8.16
CA PRO A 293 -12.49 -16.89 -8.57
C PRO A 293 -13.86 -17.10 -9.23
N GLY A 294 -14.82 -16.26 -8.87
CA GLY A 294 -16.23 -16.41 -9.28
C GLY A 294 -16.77 -15.33 -10.22
N TRP A 295 -15.92 -14.43 -10.73
CA TRP A 295 -16.42 -13.33 -11.57
C TRP A 295 -16.91 -13.80 -12.93
N LEU A 296 -17.80 -13.01 -13.52
CA LEU A 296 -18.38 -13.28 -14.82
C LEU A 296 -17.64 -12.53 -15.93
N VAL A 297 -17.36 -13.25 -17.02
CA VAL A 297 -16.89 -12.71 -18.30
C VAL A 297 -17.96 -13.02 -19.33
N ASN A 298 -18.57 -12.00 -19.93
CA ASN A 298 -19.69 -12.16 -20.87
C ASN A 298 -20.84 -13.02 -20.31
N GLY A 299 -21.13 -12.88 -19.01
CA GLY A 299 -22.19 -13.62 -18.33
C GLY A 299 -21.87 -15.09 -18.01
N GLN A 300 -20.65 -15.56 -18.27
CA GLN A 300 -20.17 -16.89 -17.89
C GLN A 300 -19.10 -16.79 -16.81
N PRO A 301 -18.98 -17.76 -15.88
CA PRO A 301 -17.86 -17.79 -14.94
C PRO A 301 -16.52 -17.72 -15.67
N VAL A 302 -15.57 -16.97 -15.10
CA VAL A 302 -14.22 -16.88 -15.63
C VAL A 302 -13.62 -18.28 -15.82
N ASN A 303 -12.90 -18.47 -16.93
CA ASN A 303 -12.23 -19.72 -17.21
C ASN A 303 -11.00 -19.90 -16.29
N ALA A 304 -11.22 -20.32 -15.04
CA ALA A 304 -10.16 -20.60 -14.09
C ALA A 304 -9.27 -21.78 -14.51
N THR A 305 -9.67 -22.60 -15.50
CA THR A 305 -8.92 -23.75 -16.02
C THR A 305 -8.15 -23.44 -17.31
N PHE A 306 -7.97 -22.16 -17.67
CA PHE A 306 -7.11 -21.71 -18.79
C PHE A 306 -5.65 -22.21 -18.72
N MET A 307 -5.24 -22.67 -17.54
CA MET A 307 -3.96 -23.28 -17.20
C MET A 307 -4.20 -24.31 -16.08
N SER A 308 -3.52 -25.46 -16.12
CA SER A 308 -3.63 -26.49 -15.08
C SER A 308 -3.07 -26.02 -13.73
N HIS A 309 -3.50 -26.63 -12.63
CA HIS A 309 -2.94 -26.33 -11.29
C HIS A 309 -1.43 -26.54 -11.25
N ALA A 310 -0.92 -27.63 -11.85
CA ALA A 310 0.51 -27.92 -11.88
C ALA A 310 1.31 -26.83 -12.60
N ALA A 311 0.79 -26.30 -13.71
CA ALA A 311 1.43 -25.21 -14.45
C ALA A 311 1.36 -23.87 -13.69
N LYS A 312 0.25 -23.59 -12.99
CA LYS A 312 0.14 -22.43 -12.11
C LYS A 312 1.14 -22.49 -10.95
N ASP A 313 1.19 -23.62 -10.25
CA ASP A 313 2.13 -23.87 -9.15
C ASP A 313 3.58 -23.82 -9.63
N LEU A 314 3.86 -24.34 -10.82
CA LEU A 314 5.16 -24.23 -11.46
C LEU A 314 5.54 -22.76 -11.65
N TYR A 315 4.64 -21.94 -12.20
CA TYR A 315 4.92 -20.53 -12.45
C TYR A 315 5.13 -19.74 -11.14
N VAL A 316 4.23 -19.93 -10.18
CA VAL A 316 4.26 -19.25 -8.89
C VAL A 316 5.50 -19.67 -8.10
N ASN A 317 5.78 -20.97 -7.95
CA ASN A 317 6.83 -21.44 -7.05
C ASN A 317 8.25 -21.37 -7.66
N GLN A 318 8.40 -21.72 -8.94
CA GLN A 318 9.74 -21.78 -9.56
C GLN A 318 10.23 -20.44 -10.12
N PHE A 319 9.33 -19.51 -10.42
CA PHE A 319 9.71 -18.22 -10.99
C PHE A 319 9.35 -17.06 -10.07
N LEU A 320 8.06 -16.82 -9.78
CA LEU A 320 7.67 -15.68 -8.95
C LEU A 320 8.18 -15.78 -7.51
N GLY A 321 8.13 -16.97 -6.92
CA GLY A 321 8.66 -17.29 -5.58
C GLY A 321 10.18 -17.39 -5.53
N GLN A 322 10.87 -17.24 -6.66
CA GLN A 322 12.33 -17.17 -6.74
C GLN A 322 12.82 -15.76 -7.08
N GLN A 323 11.96 -14.74 -7.00
CA GLN A 323 12.32 -13.34 -7.22
C GLN A 323 13.50 -12.92 -6.34
N GLY A 324 14.53 -12.32 -6.94
CA GLY A 324 15.73 -11.92 -6.20
C GLY A 324 15.67 -10.54 -5.58
N PHE A 325 14.98 -9.61 -6.24
CA PHE A 325 15.15 -8.20 -5.90
C PHE A 325 14.56 -7.79 -4.55
N HIS A 326 13.36 -8.26 -4.16
CA HIS A 326 12.69 -7.88 -2.89
C HIS A 326 12.99 -6.42 -2.48
N GLU A 327 12.70 -5.49 -3.40
CA GLU A 327 13.18 -4.11 -3.33
C GLU A 327 12.10 -3.05 -3.46
N VAL A 328 10.82 -3.38 -3.71
CA VAL A 328 9.74 -2.39 -3.92
C VAL A 328 8.65 -2.49 -2.86
N LEU A 329 7.83 -3.55 -2.86
CA LEU A 329 6.82 -3.74 -1.80
C LEU A 329 7.40 -4.48 -0.60
N SER A 330 8.28 -5.45 -0.83
CA SER A 330 9.18 -6.00 0.20
C SER A 330 10.55 -5.32 0.09
N THR A 331 11.33 -5.36 1.17
CA THR A 331 12.66 -4.75 1.20
C THR A 331 13.73 -5.65 1.83
N THR A 332 13.49 -6.96 1.95
CA THR A 332 14.37 -7.92 2.63
C THR A 332 15.76 -8.02 2.00
N ALA A 333 15.87 -7.93 0.66
CA ALA A 333 17.17 -7.92 -0.02
C ALA A 333 18.00 -6.66 0.26
N LEU A 334 17.36 -5.59 0.75
CA LEU A 334 17.98 -4.32 1.12
C LEU A 334 18.34 -4.26 2.62
N CYS A 335 18.37 -5.39 3.33
CA CYS A 335 18.63 -5.43 4.77
C CYS A 335 19.91 -4.67 5.16
N GLY A 336 19.83 -3.86 6.22
CA GLY A 336 20.97 -3.08 6.71
C GLY A 336 21.37 -1.87 5.85
N GLN A 337 20.64 -1.56 4.77
CA GLN A 337 20.86 -0.35 3.98
C GLN A 337 20.35 0.89 4.72
N THR A 338 21.17 1.94 4.81
CA THR A 338 20.75 3.24 5.37
C THR A 338 19.70 3.91 4.48
N GLY A 339 18.68 4.50 5.08
CA GLY A 339 17.62 5.21 4.36
C GLY A 339 16.54 4.29 3.77
N ARG A 340 16.61 2.97 3.98
CA ARG A 340 15.55 2.02 3.63
C ARG A 340 14.35 2.18 4.57
N ALA A 341 13.14 2.16 4.02
CA ALA A 341 11.92 1.91 4.80
C ALA A 341 11.60 0.41 4.85
N GLU A 342 10.95 -0.01 5.93
CA GLU A 342 10.41 -1.37 6.02
C GLU A 342 9.32 -1.57 4.98
N GLY A 343 9.36 -2.73 4.33
CA GLY A 343 8.35 -3.23 3.40
C GLY A 343 7.66 -4.46 3.97
N ILE A 344 6.89 -5.17 3.16
CA ILE A 344 6.33 -6.48 3.50
C ILE A 344 7.48 -7.37 4.05
N PRO A 345 7.34 -7.95 5.27
CA PRO A 345 8.38 -8.72 5.92
C PRO A 345 8.46 -10.13 5.32
N ALA A 346 8.83 -10.18 4.04
CA ALA A 346 8.91 -11.40 3.25
C ALA A 346 10.26 -12.11 3.44
N ASP A 347 10.26 -13.44 3.35
CA ASP A 347 11.51 -14.20 3.23
C ASP A 347 12.21 -13.87 1.91
N LEU A 348 13.52 -14.13 1.86
CA LEU A 348 14.28 -14.04 0.62
C LEU A 348 14.64 -15.46 0.14
N PRO A 349 14.44 -15.80 -1.14
CA PRO A 349 14.75 -17.15 -1.60
C PRO A 349 16.22 -17.51 -1.34
N ASN A 350 16.46 -18.64 -0.69
CA ASN A 350 17.79 -19.08 -0.22
C ASN A 350 18.90 -19.02 -1.29
N ARG A 351 18.55 -19.18 -2.58
CA ARG A 351 19.51 -19.08 -3.70
C ARG A 351 20.19 -17.71 -3.83
N TRP A 352 19.61 -16.67 -3.22
CA TRP A 352 20.10 -15.30 -3.27
C TRP A 352 20.90 -14.86 -2.04
N ILE A 353 20.87 -15.65 -0.96
CA ILE A 353 21.63 -15.39 0.26
C ILE A 353 22.93 -16.19 0.20
N ALA A 354 24.06 -15.49 0.03
CA ALA A 354 25.36 -16.14 0.11
C ALA A 354 25.65 -16.63 1.54
N PRO A 355 26.60 -17.57 1.76
CA PRO A 355 26.89 -18.10 3.09
C PRO A 355 27.29 -17.06 4.14
N ASN A 356 27.82 -15.91 3.72
CA ASN A 356 28.16 -14.77 4.59
C ASN A 356 26.97 -13.82 4.84
N GLY A 357 25.78 -14.14 4.32
CA GLY A 357 24.57 -13.34 4.39
C GLY A 357 24.44 -12.27 3.29
N SER A 358 25.46 -12.03 2.45
CA SER A 358 25.36 -10.99 1.42
C SER A 358 24.39 -11.39 0.31
N VAL A 359 23.71 -10.40 -0.26
CA VAL A 359 22.74 -10.58 -1.36
C VAL A 359 23.22 -9.80 -2.57
N THR A 360 23.44 -10.49 -3.67
CA THR A 360 23.82 -9.89 -4.96
C THR A 360 22.89 -10.39 -6.05
N ILE A 361 22.17 -9.48 -6.70
CA ILE A 361 21.19 -9.77 -7.75
C ILE A 361 21.63 -9.04 -9.03
N ASP A 362 21.75 -9.76 -10.14
CA ASP A 362 22.22 -9.19 -11.42
C ASP A 362 23.55 -8.40 -11.30
N GLY A 363 24.47 -8.88 -10.45
CA GLY A 363 25.74 -8.22 -10.17
C GLY A 363 25.64 -7.00 -9.24
N LEU A 364 24.44 -6.59 -8.84
CA LEU A 364 24.21 -5.53 -7.87
C LEU A 364 24.23 -6.11 -6.45
N LEU A 365 25.23 -5.75 -5.65
CA LEU A 365 25.21 -6.01 -4.22
C LEU A 365 24.04 -5.22 -3.63
N LEU A 366 23.08 -5.86 -2.98
CA LEU A 366 21.90 -5.22 -2.38
C LEU A 366 22.00 -5.14 -0.85
N SER A 367 22.62 -6.14 -0.22
CA SER A 367 22.90 -6.15 1.21
C SER A 367 24.21 -6.86 1.52
N ASN A 368 24.93 -6.38 2.53
CA ASN A 368 26.10 -7.06 3.08
C ASN A 368 25.72 -8.24 3.99
N ASN A 369 24.51 -8.23 4.56
CA ASN A 369 23.99 -9.28 5.42
C ASN A 369 22.46 -9.21 5.54
N ALA A 370 21.75 -10.13 4.89
CA ALA A 370 20.29 -10.22 4.91
C ALA A 370 19.70 -11.05 6.05
N PHE A 371 20.53 -11.81 6.80
CA PHE A 371 20.03 -12.71 7.85
C PHE A 371 19.12 -12.03 8.89
N PRO A 372 19.38 -10.79 9.36
CA PRO A 372 18.50 -10.15 10.33
C PRO A 372 17.07 -9.96 9.81
N CYS A 373 16.91 -9.54 8.55
CA CYS A 373 15.60 -9.32 7.95
C CYS A 373 14.94 -10.63 7.54
N ASP A 374 15.71 -11.56 6.97
CA ASP A 374 15.22 -12.88 6.55
C ASP A 374 14.74 -13.72 7.75
N SER A 375 15.48 -13.71 8.86
CA SER A 375 15.06 -14.38 10.10
C SER A 375 13.84 -13.75 10.78
N ALA A 376 13.55 -12.47 10.48
CA ALA A 376 12.38 -11.75 10.96
C ALA A 376 11.18 -11.85 10.00
N ALA A 377 11.34 -12.52 8.85
CA ALA A 377 10.28 -12.70 7.88
C ALA A 377 9.07 -13.42 8.49
N GLN A 378 7.89 -12.99 8.08
CA GLN A 378 6.60 -13.51 8.53
C GLN A 378 5.80 -14.16 7.40
N VAL A 379 6.13 -13.82 6.17
CA VAL A 379 5.41 -14.22 4.97
C VAL A 379 6.37 -14.65 3.86
N THR A 380 5.90 -15.47 2.94
CA THR A 380 6.49 -15.63 1.61
C THR A 380 5.88 -14.62 0.66
N PHE A 381 6.65 -14.12 -0.31
CA PHE A 381 6.14 -13.22 -1.35
C PHE A 381 6.57 -13.68 -2.74
N ALA A 382 5.64 -14.28 -3.49
CA ALA A 382 5.88 -14.69 -4.88
C ALA A 382 5.49 -13.55 -5.82
N HIS A 383 6.48 -12.83 -6.37
CA HIS A 383 6.24 -11.51 -6.94
C HIS A 383 7.10 -11.14 -8.16
N LYS A 384 6.71 -10.07 -8.85
CA LYS A 384 7.50 -9.44 -9.91
C LYS A 384 7.52 -7.92 -9.75
N THR A 385 8.71 -7.40 -9.46
CA THR A 385 8.96 -5.95 -9.40
C THR A 385 9.25 -5.34 -10.78
N GLY A 386 9.03 -4.03 -10.90
CA GLY A 386 9.54 -3.21 -11.99
C GLY A 386 9.77 -1.76 -11.61
N LEU A 387 11.03 -1.33 -11.74
CA LEU A 387 11.45 0.05 -11.59
C LEU A 387 12.09 0.58 -12.87
N SER A 388 11.90 1.87 -13.13
CA SER A 388 12.48 2.64 -14.24
C SER A 388 12.64 4.10 -13.82
N GLU A 389 13.07 4.99 -14.71
CA GLU A 389 13.21 6.41 -14.39
C GLU A 389 11.91 7.02 -13.83
N ASN A 390 10.78 6.81 -14.53
CA ASN A 390 9.51 7.45 -14.19
C ASN A 390 8.47 6.50 -13.60
N TYR A 391 8.74 5.20 -13.48
CA TYR A 391 7.71 4.23 -13.09
C TYR A 391 8.22 3.24 -12.05
N GLY A 392 7.34 2.88 -11.13
CA GLY A 392 7.58 1.89 -10.09
C GLY A 392 6.36 1.01 -9.91
N SER A 393 6.58 -0.29 -9.80
CA SER A 393 5.54 -1.31 -9.76
C SER A 393 6.05 -2.57 -9.08
N ASP A 394 5.14 -3.32 -8.47
CA ASP A 394 5.40 -4.66 -7.94
C ASP A 394 4.06 -5.34 -7.65
N ALA A 395 3.98 -6.64 -7.86
CA ALA A 395 2.77 -7.38 -7.57
C ALA A 395 3.09 -8.84 -7.27
N GLY A 396 2.35 -9.43 -6.34
CA GLY A 396 2.57 -10.82 -5.97
C GLY A 396 1.56 -11.39 -4.99
N ILE A 397 1.76 -12.66 -4.68
CA ILE A 397 0.99 -13.46 -3.74
C ILE A 397 1.77 -13.50 -2.43
N VAL A 398 1.13 -13.10 -1.32
CA VAL A 398 1.67 -13.10 0.03
C VAL A 398 0.98 -14.19 0.85
N LYS A 399 1.77 -15.04 1.50
CA LYS A 399 1.29 -16.11 2.37
C LYS A 399 2.09 -16.16 3.65
N SER A 400 1.43 -16.34 4.79
CA SER A 400 2.15 -16.50 6.05
C SER A 400 3.04 -17.74 6.03
N ILE A 401 4.25 -17.59 6.59
CA ILE A 401 5.16 -18.71 6.85
C ILE A 401 4.56 -19.60 7.97
N GLN A 402 3.80 -19.00 8.88
CA GLN A 402 3.10 -19.73 9.93
C GLN A 402 1.77 -20.29 9.40
N VAL A 403 1.44 -21.51 9.82
CA VAL A 403 0.18 -22.17 9.44
C VAL A 403 -1.00 -21.36 9.98
N GLY A 404 -2.00 -21.11 9.12
CA GLY A 404 -3.22 -20.39 9.47
C GLY A 404 -3.05 -18.87 9.59
N GLY A 405 -1.94 -18.31 9.10
CA GLY A 405 -1.73 -16.86 9.06
C GLY A 405 -2.27 -16.21 7.77
N ARG A 406 -1.97 -14.91 7.60
CA ARG A 406 -2.47 -14.08 6.49
C ARG A 406 -2.15 -14.64 5.10
N HIS A 407 -3.13 -14.58 4.20
CA HIS A 407 -3.01 -14.94 2.78
C HIS A 407 -3.70 -13.86 1.93
N TYR A 408 -2.92 -13.11 1.15
CA TYR A 408 -3.46 -12.04 0.33
C TYR A 408 -2.64 -11.81 -0.94
N ILE A 409 -3.23 -11.12 -1.91
CA ILE A 409 -2.56 -10.61 -3.11
C ILE A 409 -2.45 -9.10 -2.98
N ILE A 410 -1.33 -8.55 -3.39
CA ILE A 410 -1.12 -7.11 -3.51
C ILE A 410 -0.52 -6.79 -4.87
N ALA A 411 -1.02 -5.73 -5.52
CA ALA A 411 -0.46 -5.17 -6.73
C ALA A 411 -0.35 -3.65 -6.60
N PHE A 412 0.77 -3.10 -7.07
CA PHE A 412 1.09 -1.69 -7.07
C PHE A 412 1.63 -1.27 -8.43
N VAL A 413 1.09 -0.19 -9.00
CA VAL A 413 1.55 0.44 -10.24
C VAL A 413 1.54 1.96 -10.08
N SER A 414 2.66 2.62 -10.39
CA SER A 414 2.78 4.08 -10.24
C SER A 414 3.69 4.73 -11.27
N ASN A 415 3.53 6.04 -11.46
CA ASN A 415 4.51 6.87 -12.14
C ASN A 415 5.60 7.40 -11.18
N LEU A 416 5.97 6.62 -10.16
CA LEU A 416 7.04 6.95 -9.21
C LEU A 416 8.22 5.97 -9.37
N GLY A 417 9.16 6.34 -10.23
CA GLY A 417 10.43 5.63 -10.45
C GLY A 417 11.64 6.31 -9.82
N TYR A 418 12.82 6.04 -10.36
CA TYR A 418 14.10 6.50 -9.81
C TYR A 418 14.29 8.03 -9.80
N ARG A 419 13.58 8.75 -10.68
CA ARG A 419 13.59 10.22 -10.75
C ARG A 419 13.16 10.89 -9.45
N TYR A 420 12.32 10.22 -8.65
CA TYR A 420 11.58 10.85 -7.57
C TYR A 420 12.21 10.64 -6.19
N THR A 421 13.53 10.47 -6.15
CA THR A 421 14.32 10.41 -4.92
C THR A 421 15.78 10.81 -5.18
N ASN A 422 16.47 11.32 -4.16
CA ASN A 422 17.93 11.40 -4.10
C ASN A 422 18.50 10.46 -3.05
N THR A 423 17.63 9.80 -2.29
CA THR A 423 18.00 8.81 -1.29
C THR A 423 18.06 7.49 -2.02
N CYS A 424 19.28 7.08 -2.30
CA CYS A 424 19.58 5.74 -2.78
C CYS A 424 20.06 4.90 -1.61
N THR A 425 19.89 3.58 -1.71
CA THR A 425 20.65 2.65 -0.88
C THR A 425 22.16 2.89 -1.09
N THR A 426 23.01 2.37 -0.21
CA THR A 426 24.49 2.44 -0.41
C THR A 426 24.95 1.74 -1.69
N THR A 427 24.03 1.06 -2.36
CA THR A 427 24.21 0.28 -3.58
C THR A 427 23.63 0.98 -4.81
N ASN A 428 23.26 2.27 -4.71
CA ASN A 428 22.69 3.10 -5.78
C ASN A 428 21.33 2.62 -6.33
N LEU A 429 20.57 1.83 -5.57
CA LEU A 429 19.16 1.62 -5.87
C LEU A 429 18.36 2.81 -5.33
N CYS A 430 17.71 3.56 -6.21
CA CYS A 430 17.12 4.85 -5.88
C CYS A 430 15.63 4.85 -6.18
N TYR A 431 14.73 4.62 -5.23
CA TYR A 431 13.30 4.91 -5.44
C TYR A 431 12.67 5.46 -4.14
N THR A 432 11.47 6.02 -4.23
CA THR A 432 10.81 6.60 -3.06
C THR A 432 10.43 5.54 -2.03
N GLN A 433 10.97 5.68 -0.82
CA GLN A 433 10.77 4.75 0.30
C GLN A 433 9.35 4.81 0.89
N LYS A 434 8.54 5.75 0.40
CA LYS A 434 7.09 5.79 0.62
C LYS A 434 6.39 4.52 0.12
N ILE A 435 6.90 3.88 -0.93
CA ILE A 435 6.28 2.67 -1.53
C ILE A 435 6.34 1.47 -0.57
N PRO A 436 7.50 1.03 -0.07
CA PRO A 436 7.59 -0.08 0.88
C PRO A 436 6.91 0.26 2.21
N ALA A 437 7.02 1.50 2.69
CA ALA A 437 6.33 1.92 3.92
C ALA A 437 4.80 1.75 3.82
N MET A 438 4.20 2.07 2.67
CA MET A 438 2.78 1.80 2.41
C MET A 438 2.49 0.30 2.43
N ALA A 439 3.32 -0.50 1.76
CA ALA A 439 3.15 -1.95 1.68
C ALA A 439 3.24 -2.62 3.05
N TYR A 440 4.18 -2.18 3.88
CA TYR A 440 4.31 -2.60 5.28
C TYR A 440 3.06 -2.24 6.09
N ALA A 441 2.56 -1.01 5.98
CA ALA A 441 1.34 -0.61 6.68
C ALA A 441 0.11 -1.44 6.28
N ILE A 442 -0.04 -1.78 4.99
CA ILE A 442 -1.10 -2.68 4.50
C ILE A 442 -0.94 -4.08 5.10
N ASP A 443 0.26 -4.65 5.01
CA ASP A 443 0.58 -5.97 5.57
C ASP A 443 0.29 -6.03 7.08
N GLN A 444 0.68 -5.01 7.84
CA GLN A 444 0.40 -4.91 9.27
C GLN A 444 -1.09 -4.76 9.57
N ALA A 445 -1.85 -4.02 8.76
CA ALA A 445 -3.30 -3.93 8.93
C ALA A 445 -3.98 -5.29 8.73
N ILE A 446 -3.55 -6.06 7.74
CA ILE A 446 -4.05 -7.42 7.48
C ILE A 446 -3.61 -8.37 8.61
N ALA A 447 -2.36 -8.29 9.06
CA ALA A 447 -1.83 -9.13 10.13
C ALA A 447 -2.57 -8.94 11.46
N ASN A 448 -3.09 -7.73 11.70
CA ASN A 448 -3.79 -7.35 12.92
C ASN A 448 -5.31 -7.31 12.75
N ALA A 449 -5.86 -7.97 11.71
CA ALA A 449 -7.28 -7.91 11.36
C ALA A 449 -8.23 -8.29 12.51
N ASP A 450 -7.81 -9.22 13.38
CA ASP A 450 -8.54 -9.62 14.60
C ASP A 450 -8.76 -8.48 15.62
N THR A 451 -8.03 -7.37 15.47
CA THR A 451 -8.11 -6.19 16.34
C THR A 451 -8.70 -4.96 15.66
N LEU A 452 -9.08 -5.06 14.38
CA LEU A 452 -9.72 -3.97 13.65
C LEU A 452 -11.17 -3.81 14.15
N PRO A 453 -11.59 -2.61 14.59
CA PRO A 453 -12.98 -2.38 14.98
C PRO A 453 -13.91 -2.64 13.78
N THR A 454 -14.88 -3.54 13.96
CA THR A 454 -15.89 -3.87 12.96
C THR A 454 -16.84 -2.68 12.76
N PRO A 455 -16.94 -2.05 11.57
CA PRO A 455 -18.00 -1.10 11.30
C PRO A 455 -19.35 -1.82 11.18
N THR A 456 -20.36 -1.32 11.89
CA THR A 456 -21.75 -1.82 11.81
C THR A 456 -22.32 -1.56 10.41
N PRO A 457 -22.84 -2.57 9.69
CA PRO A 457 -23.39 -2.39 8.35
C PRO A 457 -24.80 -1.79 8.38
N THR A 458 -25.01 -0.67 7.69
CA THR A 458 -26.36 -0.13 7.40
C THR A 458 -26.83 -0.67 6.04
N VAL A 459 -27.97 -1.36 6.05
CA VAL A 459 -28.55 -2.10 4.91
C VAL A 459 -28.92 -1.17 3.74
N ALA A 460 -28.50 -1.55 2.54
CA ALA A 460 -28.95 -0.95 1.28
C ALA A 460 -30.37 -1.42 0.91
N VAL A 461 -31.23 -0.50 0.47
CA VAL A 461 -32.57 -0.81 -0.09
C VAL A 461 -32.61 -0.38 -1.56
N THR A 462 -33.05 -1.29 -2.43
CA THR A 462 -33.27 -1.17 -3.89
C THR A 462 -34.44 -0.24 -4.27
N PRO A 463 -34.52 0.21 -5.56
CA PRO A 463 -35.09 1.50 -5.95
C PRO A 463 -36.58 1.47 -6.31
N SER A 464 -37.27 2.60 -6.11
CA SER A 464 -38.43 2.98 -6.93
C SER A 464 -38.61 4.50 -7.00
N ALA A 465 -38.75 4.97 -8.25
CA ALA A 465 -39.19 6.27 -8.78
C ALA A 465 -38.87 7.58 -8.03
N THR A 466 -38.03 8.40 -8.69
CA THR A 466 -37.70 9.82 -8.44
C THR A 466 -38.92 10.68 -8.10
N PRO A 467 -38.80 11.61 -7.13
CA PRO A 467 -38.48 13.00 -7.47
C PRO A 467 -37.27 13.53 -6.68
N THR A 468 -36.47 14.34 -7.36
CA THR A 468 -35.30 15.15 -6.95
C THR A 468 -34.91 15.10 -5.46
N PRO A 469 -33.72 14.55 -5.11
CA PRO A 469 -33.26 14.58 -3.72
C PRO A 469 -32.86 16.01 -3.32
N THR A 470 -33.45 16.50 -2.23
CA THR A 470 -32.80 17.50 -1.37
C THR A 470 -31.62 16.78 -0.71
N ALA A 471 -30.41 17.34 -0.86
CA ALA A 471 -29.19 16.76 -0.31
C ALA A 471 -29.35 16.47 1.18
N THR A 472 -29.17 15.20 1.56
CA THR A 472 -28.95 14.85 2.96
C THR A 472 -27.48 15.12 3.26
N PRO A 473 -27.17 15.83 4.35
CA PRO A 473 -25.82 16.08 4.83
C PRO A 473 -24.87 14.87 4.75
N ALA A 474 -23.77 14.97 4.02
CA ALA A 474 -22.74 13.94 4.03
C ALA A 474 -21.94 14.01 5.33
N ALA A 475 -22.00 12.97 6.17
CA ALA A 475 -21.12 12.85 7.33
C ALA A 475 -19.71 12.42 6.89
N GLY A 476 -18.68 13.09 7.38
CA GLY A 476 -17.27 12.89 7.05
C GLY A 476 -16.36 13.04 8.27
N ASN A 477 -15.09 12.68 8.11
CA ASN A 477 -14.04 12.96 9.08
C ASN A 477 -12.72 13.32 8.37
N THR A 478 -11.86 14.08 9.03
CA THR A 478 -10.60 14.60 8.44
C THR A 478 -9.45 13.59 8.39
N GLY A 479 -9.64 12.36 8.88
CA GLY A 479 -8.51 11.50 9.26
C GLY A 479 -7.72 12.09 10.45
N GLN A 480 -6.64 11.42 10.85
CA GLN A 480 -5.72 11.91 11.87
C GLN A 480 -4.66 12.79 11.20
N LEU A 481 -4.66 14.07 11.53
CA LEU A 481 -3.75 15.07 10.95
C LEU A 481 -2.73 15.49 12.00
N GLY A 482 -1.44 15.40 11.66
CA GLY A 482 -0.35 15.91 12.50
C GLY A 482 -0.14 17.42 12.35
N PRO A 483 0.50 18.09 13.32
CA PRO A 483 0.87 19.49 13.22
C PRO A 483 2.03 19.69 12.23
N SER A 484 2.24 20.94 11.81
CA SER A 484 3.44 21.36 11.06
C SER A 484 4.17 22.53 11.70
N ALA A 485 3.68 23.02 12.84
CA ALA A 485 4.31 24.06 13.63
C ALA A 485 4.09 23.81 15.13
N HIS A 486 5.00 24.32 15.95
CA HIS A 486 4.93 24.21 17.40
C HIS A 486 5.58 25.42 18.09
N THR A 487 5.28 25.63 19.37
CA THR A 487 6.01 26.57 20.24
C THR A 487 5.80 26.20 21.71
N SER A 488 6.82 26.39 22.56
CA SER A 488 6.61 26.39 24.00
C SER A 488 5.83 27.64 24.45
N THR A 489 5.23 27.60 25.63
CA THR A 489 4.45 28.73 26.20
C THR A 489 4.73 28.95 27.68
N THR A 490 4.18 30.01 28.25
CA THR A 490 4.36 30.34 29.67
C THR A 490 3.83 29.23 30.59
N GLY A 491 4.72 28.64 31.37
CA GLY A 491 4.47 27.52 32.29
C GLY A 491 5.78 26.85 32.65
N GLY A 492 5.91 26.32 33.88
CA GLY A 492 7.11 25.61 34.33
C GLY A 492 8.39 26.44 34.22
N ASP A 493 9.33 25.98 33.44
CA ASP A 493 10.54 26.73 33.08
C ASP A 493 10.47 27.37 31.68
N ASN A 494 9.34 27.21 30.99
CA ASN A 494 8.95 27.75 29.69
C ASN A 494 9.65 27.09 28.50
N ASN A 495 10.13 25.86 28.67
CA ASN A 495 10.81 25.12 27.61
C ASN A 495 9.86 24.11 26.88
N GLY A 496 8.80 23.61 27.53
CA GLY A 496 7.84 22.69 26.93
C GLY A 496 8.50 21.37 26.52
N PHE A 497 8.13 20.84 25.35
CA PHE A 497 8.93 19.82 24.68
C PHE A 497 10.16 20.48 24.05
N GLU A 498 11.22 20.70 24.82
CA GLU A 498 12.38 21.48 24.42
C GLU A 498 13.35 20.71 23.53
N THR A 499 13.33 19.37 23.59
CA THR A 499 14.18 18.52 22.77
C THR A 499 13.41 18.01 21.56
N THR A 500 13.87 18.40 20.37
CA THR A 500 13.31 17.97 19.07
C THR A 500 11.77 18.01 18.99
N PRO A 501 11.11 19.14 19.35
CA PRO A 501 9.64 19.24 19.35
C PRO A 501 8.94 18.92 18.03
N ALA A 502 9.63 19.09 16.90
CA ALA A 502 9.11 18.74 15.57
C ALA A 502 8.94 17.23 15.36
N ASN A 503 9.54 16.37 16.19
CA ASN A 503 9.35 14.93 16.11
C ASN A 503 7.90 14.53 16.41
N ALA A 504 7.15 15.33 17.18
CA ALA A 504 5.73 15.06 17.47
C ALA A 504 4.79 15.19 16.24
N TYR A 505 5.31 15.41 15.03
CA TYR A 505 4.53 15.70 13.83
C TYR A 505 4.01 14.44 13.12
N LEU A 506 4.72 13.32 13.27
CA LEU A 506 4.44 12.06 12.60
C LEU A 506 4.72 10.91 13.56
N LEU A 507 4.05 9.78 13.37
CA LEU A 507 4.33 8.55 14.11
C LEU A 507 5.49 7.80 13.42
N ASP A 508 6.73 8.08 13.83
CA ASP A 508 7.94 7.54 13.20
C ASP A 508 8.96 6.96 14.18
N GLY A 509 8.65 6.95 15.48
CA GLY A 509 9.51 6.44 16.53
C GLY A 509 10.57 7.44 17.01
N LEU A 510 10.53 8.68 16.54
CA LEU A 510 11.30 9.81 17.05
C LEU A 510 10.46 10.60 18.04
N PHE A 511 11.06 11.12 19.10
CA PHE A 511 10.30 11.75 20.19
C PHE A 511 10.60 13.23 20.33
N ALA A 512 9.54 14.03 20.44
CA ALA A 512 9.60 15.32 21.14
C ALA A 512 9.72 15.03 22.63
N GLN A 513 10.64 15.69 23.31
CA GLN A 513 10.94 15.40 24.72
C GLN A 513 10.81 16.65 25.54
N ASP A 514 10.05 16.54 26.62
CA ASP A 514 9.93 17.51 27.71
C ASP A 514 10.78 16.93 28.85
N MET A 515 11.98 17.50 29.04
CA MET A 515 12.90 17.05 30.08
C MET A 515 12.56 17.78 31.37
N ASN A 516 11.99 17.03 32.31
CA ASN A 516 11.45 17.52 33.56
C ASN A 516 10.22 18.42 33.36
N SER A 517 9.03 17.90 33.69
CA SER A 517 7.72 18.62 33.64
C SER A 517 7.56 19.84 34.57
N GLY A 518 8.52 20.74 34.62
CA GLY A 518 8.47 22.04 35.26
C GLY A 518 9.02 22.09 36.68
N LYS A 519 8.61 23.14 37.39
CA LYS A 519 9.22 23.58 38.66
C LYS A 519 8.48 23.12 39.91
N THR A 520 7.29 22.54 39.77
CA THR A 520 6.45 22.12 40.90
C THR A 520 6.12 20.63 40.81
N ASN A 521 5.82 20.02 41.95
CA ASN A 521 5.27 18.66 42.05
C ASN A 521 3.73 18.65 42.01
N SER A 522 3.11 19.74 41.58
CA SER A 522 1.65 19.88 41.47
C SER A 522 1.12 18.93 40.39
N THR A 523 0.03 18.23 40.66
CA THR A 523 -0.67 17.43 39.64
C THR A 523 -1.80 18.21 38.96
N SER A 524 -1.85 19.53 39.14
CA SER A 524 -2.86 20.38 38.49
C SER A 524 -2.43 20.79 37.09
N CYS A 525 -3.25 20.49 36.09
CA CYS A 525 -3.04 20.90 34.70
C CYS A 525 -3.02 22.44 34.50
N THR A 526 -3.60 23.19 35.44
CA THR A 526 -3.61 24.67 35.38
C THR A 526 -2.46 25.32 36.15
N ASP A 527 -1.63 24.53 36.82
CA ASP A 527 -0.48 25.03 37.57
C ASP A 527 0.45 25.84 36.65
N ARG A 528 0.93 26.98 37.15
CA ARG A 528 1.85 27.84 36.37
C ARG A 528 3.27 27.30 36.40
N GLY A 529 3.57 26.36 37.29
CA GLY A 529 4.84 25.66 37.40
C GLY A 529 4.93 24.37 36.58
N LYS A 530 3.95 24.05 35.72
CA LYS A 530 4.00 22.94 34.75
C LYS A 530 4.24 23.42 33.33
N ASP A 531 5.07 22.68 32.59
CA ASP A 531 5.45 23.01 31.22
C ASP A 531 4.32 22.78 30.24
N LYS A 532 4.28 23.65 29.23
CA LYS A 532 3.19 23.76 28.27
C LYS A 532 3.73 23.99 26.88
N HIS A 533 3.25 23.18 25.94
CA HIS A 533 3.63 23.26 24.54
C HIS A 533 2.41 23.35 23.64
N LEU A 534 2.52 24.16 22.59
CA LEU A 534 1.51 24.27 21.54
C LEU A 534 1.95 23.53 20.29
N PHE A 535 1.00 22.82 19.70
CA PHE A 535 1.11 22.23 18.37
C PHE A 535 -0.02 22.79 17.49
N TYR A 536 0.31 23.14 16.25
CA TYR A 536 -0.61 23.84 15.35
C TYR A 536 -0.25 23.68 13.87
N ASN A 537 -1.04 24.31 13.01
CA ASN A 537 -1.00 24.14 11.56
C ASN A 537 -1.25 22.70 11.12
N PHE A 538 -2.36 22.12 11.58
CA PHE A 538 -2.76 20.74 11.27
C PHE A 538 -3.30 20.57 9.84
N GLY A 539 -3.43 21.64 9.06
CA GLY A 539 -3.92 21.56 7.67
C GLY A 539 -5.39 21.12 7.56
N ILE A 540 -6.17 21.26 8.63
CA ILE A 540 -7.59 20.90 8.66
C ILE A 540 -8.35 21.83 7.71
N ASN A 541 -9.01 21.25 6.71
CA ASN A 541 -9.83 21.99 5.75
C ASN A 541 -11.25 21.42 5.74
N LEU A 542 -12.18 22.15 6.35
CA LEU A 542 -13.60 21.80 6.39
C LEU A 542 -14.39 22.69 5.43
N LEU A 543 -15.39 22.11 4.77
CA LEU A 543 -16.25 22.86 3.86
C LEU A 543 -17.06 23.93 4.61
N ALA A 544 -17.29 25.06 3.96
CA ALA A 544 -18.06 26.15 4.53
C ALA A 544 -19.53 25.70 4.73
N GLY A 545 -19.99 25.71 5.98
CA GLY A 545 -21.32 25.22 6.37
C GLY A 545 -21.30 23.89 7.12
N ALA A 546 -20.18 23.16 7.12
CA ALA A 546 -20.06 21.90 7.85
C ALA A 546 -20.33 22.07 9.36
N THR A 547 -21.23 21.24 9.87
CA THR A 547 -21.52 21.09 11.29
C THR A 547 -20.55 20.10 11.90
N VAL A 548 -19.84 20.51 12.95
CA VAL A 548 -18.83 19.68 13.62
C VAL A 548 -19.50 18.81 14.68
N ASP A 549 -19.37 17.51 14.52
CA ASP A 549 -19.95 16.50 15.41
C ASP A 549 -19.03 16.17 16.59
N GLY A 550 -17.73 16.14 16.34
CA GLY A 550 -16.76 15.77 17.36
C GLY A 550 -15.32 16.05 16.96
N ILE A 551 -14.46 16.17 17.95
CA ILE A 551 -13.01 16.36 17.79
C ILE A 551 -12.32 15.31 18.65
N GLU A 552 -11.43 14.56 18.05
CA GLU A 552 -10.58 13.57 18.70
C GLU A 552 -9.12 14.01 18.60
N ILE A 553 -8.40 13.92 19.71
CA ILE A 553 -6.97 14.15 19.81
C ILE A 553 -6.31 12.81 20.12
N ARG A 554 -5.36 12.41 19.29
CA ARG A 554 -4.50 11.25 19.53
C ARG A 554 -3.13 11.73 20.01
N LEU A 555 -2.61 11.09 21.05
CA LEU A 555 -1.25 11.26 21.52
C LEU A 555 -0.56 9.89 21.55
N ASP A 556 0.54 9.72 20.84
CA ASP A 556 1.42 8.57 20.97
C ASP A 556 2.58 8.98 21.89
N ALA A 557 2.52 8.56 23.15
CA ALA A 557 3.41 9.06 24.18
C ALA A 557 3.88 7.97 25.16
N LYS A 558 4.96 8.27 25.87
CA LYS A 558 5.46 7.52 27.03
C LYS A 558 6.15 8.46 28.00
N ALA A 559 6.45 7.97 29.19
CA ALA A 559 7.31 8.63 30.17
C ALA A 559 8.53 7.76 30.49
N ASP A 560 9.59 8.35 31.02
CA ASP A 560 10.77 7.59 31.47
C ASP A 560 10.44 6.62 32.63
N SER A 561 9.41 6.93 33.44
CA SER A 561 8.86 6.03 34.45
C SER A 561 7.38 6.33 34.74
N SER A 562 6.61 5.28 35.04
CA SER A 562 5.18 5.39 35.40
C SER A 562 4.93 5.85 36.86
N ALA A 563 5.99 6.03 37.65
CA ALA A 563 5.87 6.53 39.03
C ALA A 563 5.51 8.03 39.06
N ASN A 564 4.89 8.50 40.16
CA ASN A 564 4.51 9.91 40.36
C ASN A 564 3.47 10.42 39.34
N THR A 565 2.60 9.51 38.87
CA THR A 565 1.39 9.81 38.07
C THR A 565 1.65 10.72 36.86
N PRO A 566 2.52 10.32 35.90
CA PRO A 566 2.73 11.10 34.69
C PRO A 566 1.47 11.09 33.83
N THR A 567 0.96 12.27 33.48
CA THR A 567 -0.22 12.47 32.63
C THR A 567 -0.01 13.66 31.70
N LEU A 568 -0.64 13.63 30.53
CA LEU A 568 -0.70 14.78 29.62
C LEU A 568 -2.10 15.42 29.71
N CYS A 569 -2.14 16.74 29.86
CA CYS A 569 -3.38 17.52 29.86
C CYS A 569 -3.52 18.30 28.54
N ILE A 570 -4.69 18.23 27.92
CA ILE A 570 -4.96 18.74 26.58
C ILE A 570 -6.03 19.82 26.64
N GLU A 571 -5.79 20.92 25.94
CA GLU A 571 -6.77 21.98 25.68
C GLU A 571 -6.73 22.39 24.21
N LEU A 572 -7.88 22.74 23.65
CA LEU A 572 -8.00 23.19 22.27
C LEU A 572 -8.31 24.69 22.23
N SER A 573 -7.74 25.39 21.28
CA SER A 573 -8.06 26.79 20.99
C SER A 573 -8.56 26.94 19.56
N TRP A 574 -9.48 27.88 19.37
CA TRP A 574 -10.07 28.25 18.08
C TRP A 574 -9.71 29.65 17.60
N ASN A 575 -8.88 30.37 18.35
CA ASN A 575 -8.56 31.77 18.10
C ASN A 575 -7.08 32.07 18.34
N GLY A 576 -6.20 31.15 17.92
CA GLY A 576 -4.75 31.32 17.96
C GLY A 576 -4.15 31.29 19.37
N GLY A 577 -4.91 30.85 20.38
CA GLY A 577 -4.50 30.73 21.77
C GLY A 577 -5.11 31.76 22.72
N GLY A 578 -6.03 32.60 22.25
CA GLY A 578 -6.72 33.60 23.08
C GLY A 578 -7.71 32.99 24.08
N SER A 579 -8.37 31.89 23.71
CA SER A 579 -9.36 31.17 24.50
C SER A 579 -9.17 29.66 24.36
N TRP A 580 -9.50 28.91 25.41
CA TRP A 580 -9.24 27.48 25.50
C TRP A 580 -10.49 26.70 25.95
N THR A 581 -10.63 25.47 25.47
CA THR A 581 -11.66 24.53 25.94
C THR A 581 -11.41 24.13 27.40
N SER A 582 -12.35 23.37 27.99
CA SER A 582 -12.04 22.60 29.19
C SER A 582 -10.92 21.59 28.91
N ILE A 583 -10.17 21.28 29.97
CA ILE A 583 -9.05 20.34 29.94
C ILE A 583 -9.59 18.92 29.87
N GLN A 584 -9.01 18.10 28.99
CA GLN A 584 -9.08 16.65 29.07
C GLN A 584 -7.71 16.09 29.44
N THR A 585 -7.66 14.96 30.14
CA THR A 585 -6.40 14.39 30.65
C THR A 585 -6.27 12.94 30.22
N THR A 586 -5.07 12.53 29.84
CA THR A 586 -4.80 11.11 29.56
C THR A 586 -4.92 10.28 30.85
N PRO A 587 -5.15 8.96 30.73
CA PRO A 587 -4.69 8.02 31.75
C PRO A 587 -3.19 8.18 32.05
N GLY A 588 -2.72 7.55 33.12
CA GLY A 588 -1.29 7.53 33.46
C GLY A 588 -0.43 6.99 32.32
N LEU A 589 0.70 7.65 32.06
CA LEU A 589 1.64 7.25 31.01
C LEU A 589 2.44 6.01 31.42
N ASN A 590 2.72 5.15 30.44
CA ASN A 590 3.58 3.98 30.59
C ASN A 590 5.03 4.28 30.16
N THR A 591 5.94 3.34 30.43
CA THR A 591 7.33 3.39 29.97
C THR A 591 7.53 2.89 28.54
N THR A 592 6.55 2.14 28.03
CA THR A 592 6.45 1.77 26.62
C THR A 592 5.54 2.76 25.90
N LEU A 593 5.81 2.99 24.62
CA LEU A 593 4.97 3.85 23.77
C LEU A 593 3.53 3.31 23.74
N GLN A 594 2.56 4.18 23.97
CA GLN A 594 1.14 3.87 23.90
C GLN A 594 0.39 5.00 23.19
N SER A 595 -0.75 4.65 22.59
CA SER A 595 -1.67 5.62 21.99
C SER A 595 -2.77 6.00 22.98
N TYR A 596 -2.97 7.30 23.19
CA TYR A 596 -4.00 7.87 24.06
C TYR A 596 -4.96 8.71 23.21
N LEU A 597 -6.25 8.38 23.26
CA LEU A 597 -7.31 9.12 22.56
C LEU A 597 -8.10 9.96 23.57
N LEU A 598 -8.25 11.25 23.29
CA LEU A 598 -9.09 12.19 24.05
C LEU A 598 -10.11 12.81 23.10
N GLY A 599 -11.30 13.15 23.61
CA GLY A 599 -12.39 13.57 22.75
C GLY A 599 -13.15 12.38 22.16
N GLY A 600 -13.50 12.46 20.88
CA GLY A 600 -14.19 11.39 20.17
C GLY A 600 -15.26 11.87 19.21
N PRO A 601 -16.01 10.95 18.59
CA PRO A 601 -16.89 11.21 17.45
C PRO A 601 -18.05 12.16 17.74
N THR A 602 -18.44 12.31 19.00
CA THR A 602 -19.53 13.20 19.46
C THR A 602 -19.06 14.25 20.47
N ASN A 603 -17.75 14.31 20.73
CA ASN A 603 -17.19 15.20 21.73
C ASN A 603 -16.75 16.51 21.10
N THR A 604 -17.53 17.55 21.29
CA THR A 604 -17.25 18.90 20.79
C THR A 604 -16.42 19.75 21.75
N TRP A 605 -15.79 19.14 22.76
CA TRP A 605 -14.95 19.83 23.76
C TRP A 605 -15.66 21.01 24.44
N GLY A 606 -16.97 20.83 24.69
CA GLY A 606 -17.81 21.76 25.44
C GLY A 606 -18.18 23.04 24.70
N ARG A 607 -17.97 23.12 23.37
CA ARG A 607 -18.40 24.26 22.57
C ARG A 607 -18.91 23.88 21.19
N THR A 608 -19.68 24.77 20.58
CA THR A 608 -19.98 24.70 19.15
C THR A 608 -18.78 25.19 18.34
N TRP A 609 -18.41 24.42 17.31
CA TRP A 609 -17.28 24.73 16.43
C TRP A 609 -17.79 25.13 15.05
N SER A 610 -17.08 26.05 14.41
CA SER A 610 -17.28 26.39 13.01
C SER A 610 -16.12 25.90 12.15
N ALA A 611 -16.33 25.73 10.84
CA ALA A 611 -15.26 25.33 9.92
C ALA A 611 -14.04 26.27 9.97
N SER A 612 -14.24 27.58 10.16
CA SER A 612 -13.15 28.57 10.21
C SER A 612 -12.31 28.51 11.49
N ASP A 613 -12.84 27.90 12.57
CA ASP A 613 -12.10 27.67 13.82
C ASP A 613 -10.91 26.71 13.60
N PHE A 614 -10.97 25.85 12.57
CA PHE A 614 -9.95 24.85 12.27
C PHE A 614 -8.82 25.34 11.36
N SER A 615 -8.88 26.59 10.90
CA SER A 615 -7.84 27.15 10.05
C SER A 615 -6.48 27.21 10.77
N ASN A 616 -5.39 27.12 10.00
CA ASN A 616 -4.02 27.17 10.52
C ASN A 616 -3.74 28.37 11.45
N PRO A 617 -4.23 29.61 11.20
CA PRO A 617 -4.06 30.71 12.15
C PRO A 617 -4.81 30.54 13.49
N ASN A 618 -5.88 29.74 13.52
CA ASN A 618 -6.84 29.68 14.61
C ASN A 618 -6.65 28.45 15.52
N PHE A 619 -6.62 27.25 14.94
CA PHE A 619 -6.65 26.01 15.70
C PHE A 619 -5.32 25.71 16.39
N ARG A 620 -5.34 25.45 17.70
CA ARG A 620 -4.16 25.06 18.50
C ARG A 620 -4.52 23.89 19.40
N VAL A 621 -3.56 22.99 19.59
CA VAL A 621 -3.58 21.99 20.66
C VAL A 621 -2.51 22.39 21.68
N ARG A 622 -2.91 22.59 22.94
CA ARG A 622 -1.99 22.76 24.06
C ARG A 622 -1.84 21.45 24.80
N ILE A 623 -0.60 21.04 25.03
CA ILE A 623 -0.25 19.90 25.88
C ILE A 623 0.48 20.42 27.11
N THR A 624 0.04 20.00 28.29
CA THR A 624 0.72 20.26 29.58
C THR A 624 1.23 18.95 30.15
N SER A 625 2.52 18.87 30.43
CA SER A 625 3.14 17.70 31.07
C SER A 625 2.97 17.81 32.58
N VAL A 626 2.40 16.77 33.21
CA VAL A 626 2.06 16.81 34.64
C VAL A 626 2.48 15.52 35.32
N ALA A 627 3.23 15.68 36.41
CA ALA A 627 3.57 14.61 37.34
C ALA A 627 3.75 15.18 38.75
N SER A 628 3.59 14.34 39.77
CA SER A 628 3.96 14.64 41.16
C SER A 628 5.48 14.58 41.39
N SER A 629 6.25 15.04 40.39
CA SER A 629 7.71 15.08 40.33
C SER A 629 8.15 16.25 39.44
N THR A 630 9.29 16.85 39.75
CA THR A 630 9.97 17.84 38.91
C THR A 630 11.12 17.20 38.11
N SER A 631 11.17 15.88 38.02
CA SER A 631 12.22 15.13 37.31
C SER A 631 11.64 14.01 36.44
N ARG A 632 10.41 14.21 35.97
CA ARG A 632 9.70 13.27 35.11
C ARG A 632 9.85 13.74 33.67
N ASP A 633 10.32 12.86 32.80
CA ASP A 633 10.54 13.15 31.39
C ASP A 633 9.40 12.55 30.56
N PHE A 634 8.91 13.33 29.60
CA PHE A 634 7.81 12.96 28.74
C PHE A 634 8.30 12.87 27.30
N PHE A 635 7.86 11.84 26.59
CA PHE A 635 8.23 11.58 25.20
C PHE A 635 6.95 11.49 24.38
N LEU A 636 6.85 12.34 23.37
CA LEU A 636 5.71 12.41 22.45
C LEU A 636 6.21 12.12 21.03
N ASP A 637 5.77 10.99 20.49
CA ASP A 637 6.04 10.57 19.11
C ASP A 637 5.07 11.29 18.16
N TRP A 638 3.79 11.37 18.53
CA TRP A 638 2.80 12.00 17.66
C TRP A 638 1.68 12.69 18.44
N VAL A 639 1.31 13.90 18.02
CA VAL A 639 0.01 14.51 18.33
C VAL A 639 -0.79 14.66 17.06
N ALA A 640 -2.02 14.16 17.04
CA ALA A 640 -2.88 14.21 15.87
C ALA A 640 -4.29 14.66 16.21
N VAL A 641 -4.94 15.30 15.23
CA VAL A 641 -6.30 15.81 15.33
C VAL A 641 -7.16 15.16 14.27
N ARG A 642 -8.33 14.67 14.69
CA ARG A 642 -9.41 14.23 13.80
C ARG A 642 -10.67 15.03 14.12
N VAL A 643 -11.27 15.62 13.10
CA VAL A 643 -12.57 16.31 13.19
C VAL A 643 -13.61 15.49 12.47
N LEU A 644 -14.73 15.22 13.12
CA LEU A 644 -15.91 14.60 12.54
C LEU A 644 -16.96 15.68 12.29
N PHE A 645 -17.62 15.62 11.15
CA PHE A 645 -18.55 16.66 10.70
C PHE A 645 -19.61 16.11 9.75
N HIS A 646 -20.69 16.83 9.55
CA HIS A 646 -21.67 16.62 8.48
C HIS A 646 -22.06 17.95 7.84
N GLU A 647 -22.64 17.91 6.63
CA GLU A 647 -23.01 19.13 5.88
C GLU A 647 -24.34 19.80 6.25
#